data_AF-A0AAV6ADU2-F1
#
_entry.id   AF-A0AAV6ADU2-F1
#
_cell.length_a   1.000
_cell.length_b   1.000
_cell.length_c   1.000
_cell.angle_alpha   90.00
_cell.angle_beta   90.00
_cell.angle_gamma   90.00
#
_symmetry.space_group_name_H-M   'P 1'
#
loop_
_entity.id
_entity.type
_entity.pdbx_description
1 polymer ?
#
loop_
_entity_poly.entity_id
_entity_poly.type
_entity_poly.pdbx_seq_one_letter_code
_entity_poly.pdbx_strand_id
1 'polypeptide(L)'
;FGSARSLASTAVIADGKALSNTVGTVLDPIFSVRQTVRVTPGKSARIAFWTVIASTREELLDLIDTHHERSAFDRAKTLAWTQAQVELRHLGVTAGEAADFQRLAAPVLYADPRFRIAADALQRGLGAQEGLWPHAISGDLPIVVLRIDDMEDMRQVRQLLRAHEYWRSKRLGVDLIILNERKTSYIQDLQVAIETAIRSSQSRPRLGQSAAQGTVFLLRADQLTATARALVLAVARVVLVARRGDISTQMAAMATSTPKFRPKLPPRQSSGNHESSGPSATAATAILSASLEFFNGLGGFADDGKEYVTILGAGEMTPAPWINVIANAGFGFQVSAEGSGYTWAENSRENQLTQWSNDPVLDPSGEAIYVRDEDTGDIFGPTAQPVRDDGVYIARHGFGYSRFEHEARGVALELLQFVPLEEPVKISRLRLRNRSSTKRRLSVTGYSEWVLGVSRSASGPFIVTEIDPENGAMLVRNPWNNAFAGRVAFADLGGRQTAWTADRSEFLGQNGGPAAPEALTRPSVLSGSTGAGLDPCAALQTRFEIEPGETVELVWLMGQTRTPEDARDLVARYRSADIDAVLGAVKAHWDGVLGAVQVKTPDRAMDIMLNGWLLYQTLACRITARSAFYQASGAYGFRDQLQDTMALTFARPEETRNHLLRVAGRQFEEGDVQHWWLPHSGQGVRTRISDDRVWLAYAVATYVIASGDEAVLDEIAPFLDGRSLRPGEHDAFFQPGLADTSASLFEHCARGLDQCLALTGELGLPLIGTGDWNDGMNRVGEAGRGESVWLGWLLIRTVDLFAPLADSRDPKRAARWRAHSAAVLEAIESHAWDGEWYRRATFDDGTWLGSKDSEECQIDSIAQSWAVLSGAGDPSRAAMAMGSVERRLIRPDPGIAL
;
A
#
# COMPACT_ATOMS: atom_id res chain seq x y z
N PHE A 1 20.10 2.92 9.32
CA PHE A 1 19.85 2.40 10.69
C PHE A 1 20.50 1.03 10.82
N GLY A 2 20.85 0.56 12.02
CA GLY A 2 21.17 -0.88 12.15
C GLY A 2 19.88 -1.65 11.88
N SER A 3 19.93 -2.73 11.08
CA SER A 3 18.79 -3.65 10.94
C SER A 3 18.26 -4.00 12.32
N ALA A 4 16.94 -4.20 12.45
CA ALA A 4 16.29 -4.71 13.67
C ALA A 4 16.10 -3.75 14.86
N ARG A 5 16.19 -2.42 14.72
CA ARG A 5 16.04 -1.49 15.87
C ARG A 5 15.07 -0.35 15.57
N SER A 6 14.21 -0.02 16.53
CA SER A 6 13.38 1.18 16.46
C SER A 6 14.25 2.43 16.61
N LEU A 7 13.70 3.61 16.30
CA LEU A 7 14.37 4.89 16.57
C LEU A 7 14.87 5.02 18.03
N ALA A 8 14.20 4.37 18.97
CA ALA A 8 14.56 4.40 20.39
C ALA A 8 15.67 3.40 20.79
N SER A 9 15.92 2.34 20.02
CA SER A 9 16.85 1.26 20.39
C SER A 9 18.05 1.10 19.44
N THR A 10 18.25 2.04 18.49
CA THR A 10 19.33 2.00 17.49
C THR A 10 20.72 1.75 18.10
N ALA A 11 21.60 1.05 17.38
CA ALA A 11 22.94 0.66 17.85
C ALA A 11 23.84 1.83 18.23
N VAL A 12 23.67 2.97 17.57
CA VAL A 12 24.41 4.19 17.89
C VAL A 12 24.00 4.77 19.25
N ILE A 13 22.73 4.59 19.65
CA ILE A 13 22.21 5.07 20.94
C ILE A 13 22.50 4.06 22.04
N ALA A 14 22.15 2.79 21.84
CA ALA A 14 22.22 1.76 22.87
C ALA A 14 23.66 1.32 23.19
N ASP A 15 24.52 1.20 22.18
CA ASP A 15 25.88 0.67 22.35
C ASP A 15 26.92 1.80 22.52
N GLY A 16 26.50 3.06 22.50
CA GLY A 16 27.39 4.24 22.52
C GLY A 16 28.35 4.35 21.33
N LYS A 17 28.14 3.56 20.27
CA LYS A 17 29.02 3.48 19.09
C LYS A 17 29.08 4.79 18.33
N ALA A 18 30.19 5.04 17.63
CA ALA A 18 30.31 6.23 16.80
C ALA A 18 29.36 6.22 15.59
N LEU A 19 28.91 7.40 15.13
CA LEU A 19 28.32 7.51 13.80
C LEU A 19 29.39 7.16 12.76
N SER A 20 29.01 6.44 11.70
CA SER A 20 29.92 6.00 10.62
C SER A 20 30.45 7.16 9.78
N ASN A 21 29.85 8.35 9.87
CA ASN A 21 30.21 9.55 9.10
C ASN A 21 30.24 9.33 7.57
N THR A 22 29.38 8.44 7.07
CA THR A 22 29.22 8.16 5.63
C THR A 22 28.31 9.20 4.96
N VAL A 23 28.63 9.57 3.72
CA VAL A 23 27.85 10.48 2.86
C VAL A 23 27.75 9.89 1.44
N GLY A 24 26.70 10.23 0.70
CA GLY A 24 26.54 9.81 -0.70
C GLY A 24 25.10 9.49 -1.08
N THR A 25 24.91 9.00 -2.30
CA THR A 25 23.62 8.48 -2.79
C THR A 25 23.30 7.19 -2.05
N VAL A 26 22.20 7.18 -1.32
CA VAL A 26 21.72 6.03 -0.56
C VAL A 26 20.27 5.75 -0.91
N LEU A 27 19.86 4.49 -0.81
CA LEU A 27 18.48 4.07 -1.10
C LEU A 27 17.47 4.62 -0.07
N ASP A 28 17.90 4.80 1.17
CA ASP A 28 17.12 5.42 2.26
C ASP A 28 17.87 6.63 2.82
N PRO A 29 17.55 7.85 2.35
CA PRO A 29 18.27 9.05 2.74
C PRO A 29 17.91 9.46 4.16
N ILE A 30 18.90 9.35 5.06
CA ILE A 30 18.83 9.85 6.42
C ILE A 30 19.96 10.84 6.69
N PHE A 31 19.72 11.78 7.61
CA PHE A 31 20.76 12.61 8.18
C PHE A 31 20.77 12.44 9.70
N SER A 32 21.92 12.05 10.25
CA SER A 32 22.10 11.86 11.69
C SER A 32 23.29 12.66 12.18
N VAL A 33 23.07 13.48 13.20
CA VAL A 33 24.11 14.31 13.84
C VAL A 33 24.10 14.03 15.33
N ARG A 34 25.30 13.95 15.91
CA ARG A 34 25.46 13.73 17.34
C ARG A 34 26.51 14.68 17.91
N GLN A 35 26.15 15.29 19.04
CA GLN A 35 27.04 16.12 19.84
C GLN A 35 27.07 15.60 21.27
N THR A 36 28.27 15.38 21.83
CA THR A 36 28.42 14.98 23.23
C THR A 36 28.54 16.24 24.08
N VAL A 37 27.72 16.35 25.13
CA VAL A 37 27.72 17.52 26.02
C VAL A 37 27.95 17.09 27.46
N ARG A 38 28.93 17.70 28.12
CA ARG A 38 29.18 17.52 29.56
C ARG A 38 28.45 18.63 30.33
N VAL A 39 27.50 18.24 31.18
CA VAL A 39 26.78 19.16 32.06
C VAL A 39 27.23 18.94 33.50
N THR A 40 27.83 19.95 34.12
CA THR A 40 28.24 19.89 35.53
C THR A 40 27.05 20.07 36.47
N PRO A 41 27.13 19.60 37.74
CA PRO A 41 26.04 19.74 38.70
C PRO A 41 25.54 21.19 38.82
N GLY A 42 24.22 21.38 38.72
CA GLY A 42 23.58 22.69 38.80
C GLY A 42 23.79 23.61 37.59
N LYS A 43 24.48 23.16 36.52
CA LYS A 43 24.59 23.88 35.26
C LYS A 43 23.60 23.34 34.22
N SER A 44 23.39 24.11 33.16
CA SER A 44 22.58 23.73 32.01
C SER A 44 23.39 23.89 30.75
N ALA A 45 23.19 23.00 29.78
CA ALA A 45 23.63 23.20 28.41
C ALA A 45 22.41 23.44 27.50
N ARG A 46 22.61 24.26 26.46
CA ARG A 46 21.60 24.53 25.44
C ARG A 46 22.14 24.07 24.10
N ILE A 47 21.35 23.28 23.38
CA ILE A 47 21.67 22.75 22.06
C ILE A 47 20.55 23.20 21.13
N ALA A 48 20.90 23.81 20.01
CA ALA A 48 19.96 24.13 18.94
C ALA A 48 20.21 23.19 17.77
N PHE A 49 19.16 22.59 17.24
CA PHE A 49 19.20 21.79 16.02
C PHE A 49 18.55 22.61 14.91
N TRP A 50 19.23 22.72 13.77
CA TRP A 50 18.72 23.39 12.58
C TRP A 50 18.44 22.37 11.49
N THR A 51 17.31 22.54 10.82
CA THR A 51 17.01 21.86 9.56
C THR A 51 16.67 22.94 8.57
N VAL A 52 17.47 23.05 7.51
CA VAL A 52 17.39 24.13 6.52
C VAL A 52 17.29 23.53 5.12
N ILE A 53 16.55 24.20 4.26
CA ILE A 53 16.35 23.84 2.86
C ILE A 53 16.58 25.09 2.01
N ALA A 54 17.19 24.94 0.85
CA ALA A 54 17.44 26.02 -0.10
C ALA A 54 17.28 25.51 -1.54
N SER A 55 17.14 26.43 -2.51
CA SER A 55 16.93 26.06 -3.91
C SER A 55 18.23 25.66 -4.59
N THR A 56 19.36 26.14 -4.06
CA THR A 56 20.70 25.80 -4.54
C THR A 56 21.63 25.41 -3.40
N ARG A 57 22.72 24.73 -3.74
CA ARG A 57 23.77 24.38 -2.77
C ARG A 57 24.43 25.60 -2.14
N GLU A 58 24.65 26.65 -2.94
CA GLU A 58 25.27 27.90 -2.48
C GLU A 58 24.40 28.58 -1.43
N GLU A 59 23.10 28.76 -1.72
CA GLU A 59 22.13 29.31 -0.76
C GLU A 59 22.05 28.49 0.53
N LEU A 60 22.16 27.16 0.44
CA LEU A 60 22.15 26.28 1.61
C LEU A 60 23.37 26.51 2.50
N LEU A 61 24.56 26.66 1.91
CA LEU A 61 25.80 26.92 2.66
C LEU A 61 25.75 28.29 3.34
N ASP A 62 25.26 29.32 2.65
CA ASP A 62 25.05 30.65 3.23
C ASP A 62 24.07 30.60 4.42
N LEU A 63 23.00 29.82 4.30
CA LEU A 63 22.06 29.59 5.41
C LEU A 63 22.75 28.87 6.57
N ILE A 64 23.55 27.84 6.32
CA ILE A 64 24.28 27.12 7.37
C ILE A 64 25.21 28.08 8.12
N ASP A 65 26.01 28.88 7.40
CA ASP A 65 26.94 29.84 7.99
C ASP A 65 26.21 30.89 8.85
N THR A 66 25.09 31.41 8.33
CA THR A 66 24.21 32.34 9.07
C THR A 66 23.70 31.77 10.40
N HIS A 67 23.47 30.46 10.45
CA HIS A 67 22.90 29.75 11.60
C HIS A 67 23.94 29.08 12.51
N HIS A 68 25.22 29.12 12.14
CA HIS A 68 26.32 28.57 12.92
C HIS A 68 26.69 29.44 14.14
N GLU A 69 26.33 30.73 14.12
CA GLU A 69 26.56 31.64 15.24
C GLU A 69 25.73 31.32 16.49
N ARG A 70 26.30 31.48 17.68
CA ARG A 70 25.60 31.23 18.96
C ARG A 70 24.33 32.07 19.14
N SER A 71 24.28 33.27 18.57
CA SER A 71 23.13 34.19 18.63
C SER A 71 22.10 33.95 17.53
N ALA A 72 22.36 33.06 16.57
CA ALA A 72 21.47 32.81 15.45
C ALA A 72 20.09 32.32 15.89
N PHE A 73 20.04 31.48 16.94
CA PHE A 73 18.76 31.00 17.49
C PHE A 73 17.91 32.14 18.03
N ASP A 74 18.50 33.05 18.81
CA ASP A 74 17.78 34.20 19.37
C ASP A 74 17.33 35.17 18.27
N ARG A 75 18.14 35.36 17.22
CA ARG A 75 17.74 36.14 16.03
C ARG A 75 16.58 35.48 15.29
N ALA A 76 16.69 34.21 14.94
CA ALA A 76 15.64 33.49 14.22
C ALA A 76 14.34 33.43 15.03
N LYS A 77 14.43 33.22 16.35
CA LYS A 77 13.28 33.29 17.26
C LYS A 77 12.62 34.67 17.22
N THR A 78 13.42 35.74 17.21
CA THR A 78 12.92 37.12 17.13
C THR A 78 12.29 37.42 15.77
N LEU A 79 12.88 36.95 14.67
CA LEU A 79 12.34 37.05 13.32
C LEU A 79 11.04 36.25 13.18
N ALA A 80 10.99 35.00 13.63
CA ALA A 80 9.80 34.17 13.62
C ALA A 80 8.68 34.78 14.45
N TRP A 81 9.01 35.35 15.61
CA TRP A 81 8.04 36.12 16.41
C TRP A 81 7.53 37.34 15.65
N THR A 82 8.41 38.11 15.02
CA THR A 82 8.05 39.31 14.26
C THR A 82 7.18 38.96 13.05
N GLN A 83 7.55 37.92 12.29
CA GLN A 83 6.77 37.39 11.17
C GLN A 83 5.39 36.92 11.65
N ALA A 84 5.32 36.14 12.73
CA ALA A 84 4.04 35.72 13.29
C ALA A 84 3.16 36.92 13.69
N GLN A 85 3.73 37.97 14.28
CA GLN A 85 2.98 39.19 14.59
C GLN A 85 2.47 39.90 13.32
N VAL A 86 3.28 39.97 12.27
CA VAL A 86 2.89 40.56 10.98
C VAL A 86 1.77 39.75 10.32
N GLU A 87 1.90 38.42 10.27
CA GLU A 87 0.88 37.51 9.74
C GLU A 87 -0.45 37.66 10.50
N LEU A 88 -0.41 37.65 11.83
CA LEU A 88 -1.60 37.81 12.67
C LEU A 88 -2.28 39.17 12.46
N ARG A 89 -1.49 40.25 12.34
CA ARG A 89 -2.03 41.59 12.03
C ARG A 89 -2.68 41.63 10.64
N HIS A 90 -2.07 41.03 9.63
CA HIS A 90 -2.64 40.95 8.27
C HIS A 90 -3.96 40.19 8.24
N LEU A 91 -4.05 39.09 8.98
CA LEU A 91 -5.28 38.29 9.09
C LEU A 91 -6.34 38.97 9.99
N GLY A 92 -5.96 39.93 10.81
CA GLY A 92 -6.84 40.52 11.83
C GLY A 92 -7.20 39.51 12.92
N VAL A 93 -6.22 38.71 13.33
CA VAL A 93 -6.35 37.61 14.30
C VAL A 93 -5.52 37.94 15.55
N THR A 94 -6.11 37.76 16.73
CA THR A 94 -5.37 37.93 18.00
C THR A 94 -4.52 36.70 18.32
N ALA A 95 -3.53 36.83 19.20
CA ALA A 95 -2.73 35.68 19.64
C ALA A 95 -3.57 34.60 20.33
N GLY A 96 -4.62 34.99 21.08
CA GLY A 96 -5.57 34.06 21.69
C GLY A 96 -6.37 33.29 20.65
N GLU A 97 -6.92 33.98 19.65
CA GLU A 97 -7.64 33.34 18.54
C GLU A 97 -6.73 32.40 17.74
N ALA A 98 -5.48 32.79 17.47
CA ALA A 98 -4.53 31.92 16.79
C ALA A 98 -4.26 30.63 17.58
N ALA A 99 -4.15 30.71 18.91
CA ALA A 99 -4.01 29.53 19.76
C ALA A 99 -5.26 28.64 19.71
N ASP A 100 -6.46 29.22 19.69
CA ASP A 100 -7.70 28.45 19.54
C ASP A 100 -7.80 27.80 18.15
N PHE A 101 -7.42 28.49 17.08
CA PHE A 101 -7.40 27.94 15.72
C PHE A 101 -6.40 26.78 15.60
N GLN A 102 -5.23 26.88 16.25
CA GLN A 102 -4.26 25.79 16.33
C GLN A 102 -4.81 24.58 17.10
N ARG A 103 -5.47 24.81 18.23
CA ARG A 103 -6.09 23.72 19.00
C ARG A 103 -7.23 23.05 18.23
N LEU A 104 -8.02 23.81 17.48
CA LEU A 104 -9.10 23.29 16.63
C LEU A 104 -8.57 22.54 15.40
N ALA A 105 -7.31 22.75 14.99
CA ALA A 105 -6.69 21.96 13.92
C ALA A 105 -6.43 20.49 14.34
N ALA A 106 -6.27 20.20 15.64
CA ALA A 106 -6.06 18.83 16.12
C ALA A 106 -7.22 17.88 15.76
N PRO A 107 -8.50 18.18 16.06
CA PRO A 107 -9.63 17.34 15.65
C PRO A 107 -9.94 17.39 14.14
N VAL A 108 -9.39 18.37 13.40
CA VAL A 108 -9.44 18.37 11.93
C VAL A 108 -8.53 17.27 11.38
N LEU A 109 -7.30 17.19 11.90
CA LEU A 109 -6.28 16.22 11.49
C LEU A 109 -6.56 14.81 12.06
N TYR A 110 -6.84 14.72 13.35
CA TYR A 110 -7.06 13.45 14.07
C TYR A 110 -8.52 13.27 14.40
N ALA A 111 -9.03 12.03 14.30
CA ALA A 111 -10.43 11.76 14.62
C ALA A 111 -10.66 11.98 16.12
N ASP A 112 -11.59 12.87 16.46
CA ASP A 112 -11.97 13.13 17.85
C ASP A 112 -13.50 13.16 17.96
N PRO A 113 -14.12 12.11 18.54
CA PRO A 113 -15.59 12.03 18.63
C PRO A 113 -16.22 13.22 19.38
N ARG A 114 -15.48 13.94 20.24
CA ARG A 114 -15.99 15.08 21.00
C ARG A 114 -16.37 16.28 20.13
N PHE A 115 -15.77 16.39 18.94
CA PHE A 115 -16.01 17.49 18.00
C PHE A 115 -17.03 17.15 16.91
N ARG A 116 -17.53 15.91 16.89
CA ARG A 116 -18.50 15.42 15.90
C ARG A 116 -19.91 15.37 16.49
N ILE A 117 -20.89 15.07 15.65
CA ILE A 117 -22.24 14.75 16.13
C ILE A 117 -22.23 13.42 16.91
N ALA A 118 -23.29 13.14 17.67
CA ALA A 118 -23.41 11.91 18.45
C ALA A 118 -23.30 10.64 17.59
N ALA A 119 -22.76 9.56 18.16
CA ALA A 119 -22.45 8.31 17.44
C ALA A 119 -23.66 7.70 16.71
N ASP A 120 -24.85 7.77 17.31
CA ASP A 120 -26.08 7.26 16.69
C ASP A 120 -26.51 8.11 15.48
N ALA A 121 -26.31 9.43 15.54
CA ALA A 121 -26.55 10.35 14.44
C ALA A 121 -25.48 10.21 13.34
N LEU A 122 -24.22 9.96 13.72
CA LEU A 122 -23.15 9.62 12.77
C LEU A 122 -23.53 8.36 11.99
N GLN A 123 -23.83 7.26 12.68
CA GLN A 123 -24.16 5.98 12.06
C GLN A 123 -25.34 6.07 11.07
N ARG A 124 -26.39 6.83 11.41
CA ARG A 124 -27.54 7.05 10.51
C ARG A 124 -27.26 8.00 9.35
N GLY A 125 -26.30 8.92 9.52
CA GLY A 125 -25.99 9.97 8.55
C GLY A 125 -24.89 9.62 7.56
N LEU A 126 -23.98 8.70 7.90
CA LEU A 126 -22.90 8.26 7.02
C LEU A 126 -23.43 7.59 5.75
N GLY A 127 -22.78 7.87 4.62
CA GLY A 127 -23.10 7.35 3.30
C GLY A 127 -21.92 7.57 2.35
N ALA A 128 -22.11 7.29 1.05
CA ALA A 128 -21.06 7.40 0.04
C ALA A 128 -20.61 8.85 -0.18
N GLN A 129 -19.33 9.03 -0.52
CA GLN A 129 -18.73 10.35 -0.75
C GLN A 129 -19.44 11.14 -1.86
N GLU A 130 -19.86 10.45 -2.93
CA GLU A 130 -20.59 11.04 -4.06
C GLU A 130 -21.89 11.75 -3.65
N GLY A 131 -22.46 11.42 -2.47
CA GLY A 131 -23.62 12.11 -1.92
C GLY A 131 -23.39 13.60 -1.63
N LEU A 132 -22.13 14.07 -1.61
CA LEU A 132 -21.78 15.48 -1.48
C LEU A 132 -21.73 16.24 -2.81
N TRP A 133 -21.52 15.55 -3.94
CA TRP A 133 -21.25 16.18 -5.24
C TRP A 133 -22.40 17.04 -5.78
N PRO A 134 -23.70 16.72 -5.55
CA PRO A 134 -24.81 17.62 -5.91
C PRO A 134 -24.72 19.01 -5.26
N HIS A 135 -23.88 19.17 -4.23
CA HIS A 135 -23.63 20.42 -3.54
C HIS A 135 -22.26 21.03 -3.86
N ALA A 136 -21.59 20.53 -4.91
CA ALA A 136 -20.26 20.95 -5.36
C ALA A 136 -19.14 20.79 -4.31
N ILE A 137 -19.33 19.88 -3.36
CA ILE A 137 -18.33 19.52 -2.33
C ILE A 137 -17.73 18.18 -2.72
N SER A 138 -16.40 18.08 -2.91
CA SER A 138 -15.78 16.80 -3.33
C SER A 138 -15.70 15.79 -2.18
N GLY A 139 -15.42 16.26 -0.96
CA GLY A 139 -15.19 15.41 0.22
C GLY A 139 -13.72 15.00 0.43
N ASP A 140 -12.79 15.47 -0.41
CA ASP A 140 -11.37 15.08 -0.31
C ASP A 140 -10.63 15.83 0.81
N LEU A 141 -11.10 17.02 1.18
CA LEU A 141 -10.55 17.80 2.28
C LEU A 141 -11.35 17.58 3.58
N PRO A 142 -10.70 17.67 4.75
CA PRO A 142 -11.38 17.73 6.04
C PRO A 142 -12.48 18.80 6.06
N ILE A 143 -13.69 18.42 6.48
CA ILE A 143 -14.83 19.33 6.55
C ILE A 143 -15.04 19.84 7.98
N VAL A 144 -15.18 21.16 8.12
CA VAL A 144 -15.65 21.84 9.33
C VAL A 144 -17.02 22.45 9.06
N VAL A 145 -18.01 22.15 9.90
CA VAL A 145 -19.36 22.70 9.79
C VAL A 145 -19.64 23.71 10.90
N LEU A 146 -20.17 24.88 10.55
CA LEU A 146 -20.78 25.81 11.48
C LEU A 146 -22.28 25.90 11.21
N ARG A 147 -23.08 25.60 12.23
CA ARG A 147 -24.54 25.72 12.19
C ARG A 147 -24.96 27.06 12.76
N ILE A 148 -25.78 27.81 12.04
CA ILE A 148 -26.27 29.14 12.41
C ILE A 148 -27.76 29.30 12.05
N ASP A 149 -28.56 29.84 12.96
CA ASP A 149 -29.99 30.13 12.78
C ASP A 149 -30.35 31.60 13.08
N ASP A 150 -29.49 32.34 13.79
CA ASP A 150 -29.71 33.74 14.18
C ASP A 150 -28.63 34.69 13.62
N MET A 151 -29.02 35.94 13.36
CA MET A 151 -28.13 37.02 12.93
C MET A 151 -27.25 37.55 14.06
N GLU A 152 -27.67 37.42 15.32
CA GLU A 152 -26.86 37.84 16.47
C GLU A 152 -25.53 37.08 16.57
N ASP A 153 -25.49 35.85 16.05
CA ASP A 153 -24.31 34.97 16.05
C ASP A 153 -23.36 35.15 14.84
N MET A 154 -23.51 36.23 14.06
CA MET A 154 -22.63 36.51 12.93
C MET A 154 -21.16 36.71 13.32
N ARG A 155 -20.87 36.95 14.60
CA ARG A 155 -19.49 37.03 15.11
C ARG A 155 -18.74 35.70 14.92
N GLN A 156 -19.42 34.57 15.12
CA GLN A 156 -18.87 33.22 15.03
C GLN A 156 -18.55 32.87 13.57
N VAL A 157 -19.40 33.29 12.62
CA VAL A 157 -19.13 33.16 11.18
C VAL A 157 -17.82 33.89 10.82
N ARG A 158 -17.67 35.15 11.25
CA ARG A 158 -16.44 35.93 10.98
C ARG A 158 -15.21 35.34 11.68
N GLN A 159 -15.37 34.78 12.88
CA GLN A 159 -14.28 34.10 13.58
C GLN A 159 -13.79 32.88 12.80
N LEU A 160 -14.72 32.06 12.29
CA LEU A 160 -14.36 30.83 11.58
C LEU A 160 -13.83 31.08 10.16
N LEU A 161 -14.28 32.14 9.49
CA LEU A 161 -13.65 32.62 8.24
C LEU A 161 -12.19 33.03 8.46
N ARG A 162 -11.88 33.69 9.59
CA ARG A 162 -10.49 34.00 9.97
C ARG A 162 -9.69 32.74 10.32
N ALA A 163 -10.31 31.74 10.95
CA ALA A 163 -9.67 30.46 11.21
C ALA A 163 -9.34 29.71 9.90
N HIS A 164 -10.25 29.75 8.92
CA HIS A 164 -10.03 29.16 7.59
C HIS A 164 -8.84 29.79 6.88
N GLU A 165 -8.78 31.12 6.82
CA GLU A 165 -7.62 31.83 6.25
C GLU A 165 -6.33 31.57 7.04
N TYR A 166 -6.42 31.46 8.38
CA TYR A 166 -5.28 31.10 9.21
C TYR A 166 -4.75 29.70 8.86
N TRP A 167 -5.61 28.68 8.76
CA TRP A 167 -5.20 27.33 8.37
C TRP A 167 -4.58 27.29 6.99
N ARG A 168 -5.17 27.98 6.00
CA ARG A 168 -4.58 28.10 4.66
C ARG A 168 -3.20 28.75 4.67
N SER A 169 -2.99 29.78 5.50
CA SER A 169 -1.67 30.40 5.69
C SER A 169 -0.65 29.44 6.30
N LYS A 170 -1.12 28.46 7.08
CA LYS A 170 -0.33 27.36 7.65
C LYS A 170 -0.30 26.10 6.79
N ARG A 171 -0.75 26.21 5.53
CA ARG A 171 -0.81 25.12 4.54
C ARG A 171 -1.72 23.93 4.93
N LEU A 172 -2.68 24.16 5.82
CA LEU A 172 -3.71 23.19 6.15
C LEU A 172 -4.95 23.44 5.30
N GLY A 173 -5.26 22.52 4.39
CA GLY A 173 -6.46 22.59 3.55
C GLY A 173 -7.70 22.08 4.29
N VAL A 174 -8.76 22.87 4.28
CA VAL A 174 -10.02 22.60 4.98
C VAL A 174 -11.19 23.11 4.16
N ASP A 175 -12.24 22.32 4.03
CA ASP A 175 -13.51 22.83 3.52
C ASP A 175 -14.39 23.30 4.68
N LEU A 176 -14.85 24.54 4.59
CA LEU A 176 -15.69 25.17 5.61
C LEU A 176 -17.13 25.24 5.10
N ILE A 177 -18.05 24.56 5.77
CA ILE A 177 -19.48 24.61 5.47
C ILE A 177 -20.19 25.47 6.51
N ILE A 178 -20.84 26.53 6.07
CA ILE A 178 -21.76 27.31 6.89
C ILE A 178 -23.18 26.83 6.56
N LEU A 179 -23.80 26.14 7.51
CA LEU A 179 -25.16 25.62 7.38
C LEU A 179 -26.15 26.62 8.00
N ASN A 180 -26.89 27.31 7.15
CA ASN A 180 -27.96 28.24 7.53
C ASN A 180 -29.24 27.44 7.86
N GLU A 181 -29.58 27.36 9.15
CA GLU A 181 -30.74 26.64 9.68
C GLU A 181 -31.96 27.55 9.93
N ARG A 182 -31.89 28.83 9.57
CA ARG A 182 -32.99 29.77 9.74
C ARG A 182 -34.18 29.36 8.87
N LYS A 183 -35.35 29.19 9.49
CA LYS A 183 -36.61 28.86 8.80
C LYS A 183 -36.94 29.94 7.78
N THR A 184 -37.52 29.53 6.64
CA THR A 184 -37.85 30.42 5.52
C THR A 184 -38.70 31.61 5.98
N SER A 185 -38.14 32.81 5.85
CA SER A 185 -38.85 34.09 6.00
C SER A 185 -38.77 34.87 4.70
N TYR A 186 -39.69 35.82 4.49
CA TYR A 186 -39.71 36.68 3.32
C TYR A 186 -38.44 37.55 3.17
N ILE A 187 -37.70 37.71 4.28
CA ILE A 187 -36.53 38.55 4.41
C ILE A 187 -35.31 37.64 4.65
N GLN A 188 -34.44 37.53 3.65
CA GLN A 188 -33.24 36.66 3.66
C GLN A 188 -32.01 37.34 4.29
N ASP A 189 -32.19 38.16 5.33
CA ASP A 189 -31.12 38.99 5.90
C ASP A 189 -29.91 38.16 6.35
N LEU A 190 -30.14 37.02 7.00
CA LEU A 190 -29.05 36.15 7.47
C LEU A 190 -28.25 35.57 6.30
N GLN A 191 -28.94 35.13 5.24
CA GLN A 191 -28.30 34.61 4.03
C GLN A 191 -27.40 35.67 3.40
N VAL A 192 -27.93 36.88 3.18
CA VAL A 192 -27.19 38.02 2.60
C VAL A 192 -26.01 38.43 3.48
N ALA A 193 -26.17 38.42 4.80
CA ALA A 193 -25.11 38.74 5.75
C ALA A 193 -23.96 37.72 5.70
N ILE A 194 -24.27 36.42 5.61
CA ILE A 194 -23.26 35.36 5.49
C ILE A 194 -22.55 35.46 4.14
N GLU A 195 -23.27 35.60 3.03
CA GLU A 195 -22.66 35.77 1.69
C GLU A 195 -21.74 37.00 1.64
N THR A 196 -22.16 38.10 2.25
CA THR A 196 -21.34 39.32 2.34
C THR A 196 -20.08 39.08 3.17
N ALA A 197 -20.20 38.36 4.29
CA ALA A 197 -19.04 37.99 5.11
C ALA A 197 -18.06 37.10 4.32
N ILE A 198 -18.55 36.08 3.60
CA ILE A 198 -17.73 35.20 2.76
C ILE A 198 -17.01 36.00 1.66
N ARG A 199 -17.74 36.82 0.89
CA ARG A 199 -17.15 37.68 -0.15
C ARG A 199 -16.08 38.62 0.41
N SER A 200 -16.33 39.21 1.57
CA SER A 200 -15.38 40.11 2.24
C SER A 200 -14.11 39.41 2.73
N SER A 201 -14.19 38.13 3.06
CA SER A 201 -13.04 37.32 3.44
C SER A 201 -12.19 36.97 2.23
N GLN A 202 -12.84 36.56 1.13
CA GLN A 202 -12.18 36.13 -0.10
C GLN A 202 -11.51 37.27 -0.90
N SER A 203 -11.96 38.51 -0.71
CA SER A 203 -11.42 39.69 -1.41
C SER A 203 -10.14 40.28 -0.80
N ARG A 204 -9.63 39.72 0.31
CA ARG A 204 -8.39 40.19 0.94
C ARG A 204 -7.15 39.80 0.12
N PRO A 205 -6.16 40.70 -0.07
CA PRO A 205 -4.93 40.38 -0.80
C PRO A 205 -4.16 39.23 -0.14
N ARG A 206 -3.85 38.20 -0.93
CA ARG A 206 -3.06 37.04 -0.49
C ARG A 206 -1.58 37.35 -0.62
N LEU A 207 -0.80 37.16 0.45
CA LEU A 207 0.66 37.29 0.45
C LEU A 207 1.31 35.92 0.18
N GLY A 208 2.06 35.79 -0.92
CA GLY A 208 2.95 34.65 -1.18
C GLY A 208 2.39 33.48 -2.01
N GLN A 209 3.31 32.61 -2.49
CA GLN A 209 3.08 31.48 -3.41
C GLN A 209 2.09 30.42 -2.88
N SER A 210 1.32 29.84 -3.82
CA SER A 210 0.42 28.67 -3.72
C SER A 210 -0.09 28.33 -2.29
N ALA A 211 -1.09 29.07 -1.81
CA ALA A 211 -1.76 28.76 -0.55
C ALA A 211 -2.48 27.39 -0.63
N ALA A 212 -2.57 26.66 0.48
CA ALA A 212 -3.28 25.38 0.52
C ALA A 212 -4.74 25.50 0.03
N GLN A 213 -5.26 24.40 -0.53
CA GLN A 213 -6.62 24.28 -1.08
C GLN A 213 -7.69 24.36 0.03
N GLY A 214 -8.95 24.51 -0.35
CA GLY A 214 -10.09 24.60 0.59
C GLY A 214 -11.08 25.70 0.23
N THR A 215 -12.35 25.39 0.31
CA THR A 215 -13.46 26.25 -0.13
C THR A 215 -14.44 26.52 1.01
N VAL A 216 -15.07 27.69 0.99
CA VAL A 216 -16.16 28.02 1.91
C VAL A 216 -17.49 27.81 1.18
N PHE A 217 -18.30 26.89 1.67
CA PHE A 217 -19.63 26.57 1.15
C PHE A 217 -20.71 27.15 2.05
N LEU A 218 -21.72 27.77 1.47
CA LEU A 218 -22.92 28.21 2.16
C LEU A 218 -24.08 27.31 1.74
N LEU A 219 -24.61 26.53 2.68
CA LEU A 219 -25.74 25.65 2.44
C LEU A 219 -26.95 26.10 3.24
N ARG A 220 -28.13 25.99 2.63
CA ARG A 220 -29.41 26.25 3.29
C ARG A 220 -30.06 24.95 3.74
N ALA A 221 -30.37 24.83 5.03
CA ALA A 221 -30.94 23.62 5.59
C ALA A 221 -32.33 23.27 5.02
N ASP A 222 -33.09 24.25 4.53
CA ASP A 222 -34.40 24.05 3.90
C ASP A 222 -34.32 23.61 2.43
N GLN A 223 -33.14 23.69 1.81
CA GLN A 223 -32.87 23.21 0.45
C GLN A 223 -32.15 21.86 0.41
N LEU A 224 -31.66 21.39 1.56
CA LEU A 224 -31.06 20.07 1.70
C LEU A 224 -32.13 19.03 1.99
N THR A 225 -32.02 17.86 1.37
CA THR A 225 -32.77 16.69 1.83
C THR A 225 -32.31 16.29 3.24
N ALA A 226 -33.15 15.58 3.98
CA ALA A 226 -32.80 15.09 5.31
C ALA A 226 -31.51 14.23 5.28
N THR A 227 -31.38 13.38 4.26
CA THR A 227 -30.20 12.54 4.03
C THR A 227 -28.95 13.37 3.72
N ALA A 228 -29.03 14.36 2.83
CA ALA A 228 -27.88 15.21 2.49
C ALA A 228 -27.41 16.03 3.70
N ARG A 229 -28.34 16.57 4.50
CA ARG A 229 -28.00 17.28 5.74
C ARG A 229 -27.35 16.34 6.76
N ALA A 230 -27.87 15.13 6.91
CA ALA A 230 -27.29 14.12 7.81
C ALA A 230 -25.87 13.73 7.37
N LEU A 231 -25.65 13.53 6.06
CA LEU A 231 -24.34 13.23 5.48
C LEU A 231 -23.33 14.34 5.76
N VAL A 232 -23.65 15.59 5.42
CA VAL A 232 -22.78 16.76 5.67
C VAL A 232 -22.35 16.84 7.14
N LEU A 233 -23.29 16.64 8.07
CA LEU A 233 -22.98 16.66 9.50
C LEU A 233 -22.19 15.44 9.95
N ALA A 234 -22.44 14.27 9.34
CA ALA A 234 -21.77 13.04 9.71
C ALA A 234 -20.32 13.00 9.24
N VAL A 235 -20.02 13.53 8.06
CA VAL A 235 -18.67 13.51 7.49
C VAL A 235 -17.77 14.60 8.06
N ALA A 236 -18.36 15.62 8.69
CA ALA A 236 -17.63 16.69 9.32
C ALA A 236 -16.71 16.17 10.43
N ARG A 237 -15.47 16.68 10.42
CA ARG A 237 -14.46 16.46 11.47
C ARG A 237 -14.79 17.28 12.70
N VAL A 238 -15.36 18.46 12.49
CA VAL A 238 -15.78 19.39 13.54
C VAL A 238 -17.16 19.95 13.20
N VAL A 239 -18.08 19.92 14.16
CA VAL A 239 -19.40 20.55 14.09
C VAL A 239 -19.55 21.57 15.21
N LEU A 240 -19.55 22.85 14.84
CA LEU A 240 -19.77 23.97 15.75
C LEU A 240 -21.20 24.50 15.62
N VAL A 241 -21.72 25.08 16.70
CA VAL A 241 -23.04 25.71 16.71
C VAL A 241 -22.88 27.15 17.16
N ALA A 242 -23.27 28.11 16.33
CA ALA A 242 -22.96 29.53 16.52
C ALA A 242 -23.47 30.09 17.87
N ARG A 243 -24.71 29.74 18.24
CA ARG A 243 -25.32 30.11 19.55
C ARG A 243 -24.60 29.58 20.79
N ARG A 244 -23.65 28.64 20.64
CA ARG A 244 -22.84 28.10 21.77
C ARG A 244 -21.61 28.97 22.07
N GLY A 245 -21.51 30.14 21.45
CA GLY A 245 -20.41 31.08 21.69
C GLY A 245 -19.23 30.87 20.75
N ASP A 246 -18.11 31.52 21.08
CA ASP A 246 -16.88 31.44 20.29
C ASP A 246 -16.22 30.05 20.37
N ILE A 247 -15.20 29.84 19.53
CA ILE A 247 -14.45 28.58 19.48
C ILE A 247 -13.90 28.21 20.88
N SER A 248 -13.34 29.17 21.61
CA SER A 248 -12.74 28.94 22.94
C SER A 248 -13.75 28.36 23.94
N THR A 249 -14.97 28.92 23.94
CA THR A 249 -16.07 28.52 24.82
C THR A 249 -16.54 27.11 24.50
N GLN A 250 -16.74 26.82 23.21
CA GLN A 250 -17.17 25.50 22.75
C GLN A 250 -16.10 24.42 23.04
N MET A 251 -14.82 24.74 22.82
CA MET A 251 -13.72 23.84 23.13
C MET A 251 -13.60 23.54 24.63
N ALA A 252 -13.75 24.54 25.49
CA ALA A 252 -13.72 24.35 26.93
C ALA A 252 -14.86 23.42 27.41
N ALA A 253 -16.05 23.56 26.83
CA ALA A 253 -17.19 22.68 27.11
C ALA A 253 -16.97 21.24 26.61
N MET A 254 -16.23 21.05 25.52
CA MET A 254 -15.87 19.73 24.97
C MET A 254 -14.74 19.05 25.76
N ALA A 255 -13.86 19.81 26.41
CA ALA A 255 -12.75 19.26 27.20
C ALA A 255 -13.22 18.62 28.53
N THR A 256 -14.32 19.09 29.11
CA THR A 256 -14.85 18.60 30.40
C THR A 256 -15.54 17.24 30.32
N SER A 257 -15.82 16.72 29.12
CA SER A 257 -16.38 15.36 28.90
C SER A 257 -15.31 14.26 28.82
N THR A 258 -14.03 14.61 28.94
CA THR A 258 -12.91 13.65 28.80
C THR A 258 -12.76 12.81 30.08
N PRO A 259 -12.61 11.47 30.00
CA PRO A 259 -12.08 10.71 31.12
C PRO A 259 -10.71 11.28 31.50
N LYS A 260 -10.52 11.57 32.78
CA LYS A 260 -9.26 12.16 33.28
C LYS A 260 -8.07 11.27 32.90
N PHE A 261 -7.08 11.87 32.24
CA PHE A 261 -5.75 11.29 32.02
C PHE A 261 -5.23 10.71 33.35
N ARG A 262 -5.03 9.39 33.40
CA ARG A 262 -4.45 8.74 34.57
C ARG A 262 -2.93 8.64 34.34
N PRO A 263 -2.10 9.06 35.30
CA PRO A 263 -0.65 9.05 35.14
C PRO A 263 -0.16 7.63 34.80
N LYS A 264 0.78 7.54 33.86
CA LYS A 264 1.51 6.30 33.55
C LYS A 264 2.14 5.77 34.84
N LEU A 265 1.82 4.53 35.22
CA LEU A 265 2.62 3.81 36.20
C LEU A 265 4.04 3.63 35.62
N PRO A 266 5.10 3.75 36.43
CA PRO A 266 6.44 3.44 35.95
C PRO A 266 6.47 2.01 35.40
N PRO A 267 7.23 1.76 34.31
CA PRO A 267 7.37 0.41 33.78
C PRO A 267 7.81 -0.51 34.92
N ARG A 268 7.07 -1.60 35.16
CA ARG A 268 7.55 -2.67 36.02
C ARG A 268 8.80 -3.21 35.33
N GLN A 269 9.97 -3.02 35.95
CA GLN A 269 11.14 -3.79 35.59
C GLN A 269 10.76 -5.26 35.76
N SER A 270 10.88 -6.04 34.67
CA SER A 270 10.87 -7.48 34.80
C SER A 270 11.94 -7.83 35.83
N SER A 271 11.52 -8.39 36.96
CA SER A 271 12.45 -8.89 37.96
C SER A 271 13.25 -10.01 37.31
N GLY A 272 14.53 -9.73 37.03
CA GLY A 272 15.47 -10.59 36.34
C GLY A 272 15.85 -11.84 37.13
N ASN A 273 14.89 -12.72 37.36
CA ASN A 273 15.10 -14.14 37.65
C ASN A 273 14.31 -14.93 36.60
N HIS A 274 14.72 -14.82 35.34
CA HIS A 274 14.26 -15.73 34.32
C HIS A 274 15.11 -17.00 34.44
N GLU A 275 14.46 -18.13 34.78
CA GLU A 275 15.04 -19.42 34.44
C GLU A 275 15.25 -19.39 32.93
N SER A 276 16.52 -19.29 32.52
CA SER A 276 16.94 -19.38 31.14
C SER A 276 16.24 -20.59 30.52
N SER A 277 15.65 -20.41 29.33
CA SER A 277 15.23 -21.51 28.48
C SER A 277 16.31 -22.59 28.52
N GLY A 278 15.93 -23.78 29.00
CA GLY A 278 16.90 -24.84 29.27
C GLY A 278 17.70 -25.22 28.02
N PRO A 279 18.81 -25.97 28.16
CA PRO A 279 19.68 -26.40 27.05
C PRO A 279 18.97 -27.12 25.89
N SER A 280 17.71 -27.56 26.09
CA SER A 280 16.86 -28.20 25.09
C SER A 280 16.42 -27.29 23.92
N ALA A 281 16.19 -25.99 24.15
CA ALA A 281 15.73 -25.08 23.09
C ALA A 281 16.87 -24.79 22.09
N THR A 282 18.08 -24.55 22.59
CA THR A 282 19.28 -24.31 21.79
C THR A 282 19.67 -25.54 20.96
N ALA A 283 19.52 -26.74 21.53
CA ALA A 283 19.78 -27.99 20.82
C ALA A 283 18.75 -28.27 19.71
N ALA A 284 17.45 -28.03 19.97
CA ALA A 284 16.41 -28.20 18.96
C ALA A 284 16.58 -27.24 17.77
N THR A 285 16.92 -25.97 18.03
CA THR A 285 17.21 -24.99 16.98
C THR A 285 18.44 -25.38 16.17
N ALA A 286 19.49 -25.89 16.80
CA ALA A 286 20.69 -26.36 16.10
C ALA A 286 20.42 -27.60 15.22
N ILE A 287 19.55 -28.51 15.68
CA ILE A 287 19.11 -29.66 14.88
C ILE A 287 18.28 -29.19 13.68
N LEU A 288 17.35 -28.24 13.91
CA LEU A 288 16.54 -27.68 12.84
C LEU A 288 17.41 -27.00 11.78
N SER A 289 18.29 -26.09 12.17
CA SER A 289 19.16 -25.38 11.21
C SER A 289 20.07 -26.32 10.42
N ALA A 290 20.60 -27.37 11.06
CA ALA A 290 21.40 -28.40 10.38
C ALA A 290 20.61 -29.27 9.40
N SER A 291 19.28 -29.31 9.51
CA SER A 291 18.40 -30.06 8.60
C SER A 291 17.93 -29.27 7.38
N LEU A 292 18.15 -27.95 7.34
CA LEU A 292 17.71 -27.08 6.25
C LEU A 292 18.68 -27.11 5.06
N GLU A 293 18.14 -27.18 3.86
CA GLU A 293 18.92 -27.00 2.62
C GLU A 293 19.24 -25.50 2.44
N PHE A 294 20.46 -25.17 2.01
CA PHE A 294 20.91 -23.79 1.72
C PHE A 294 20.74 -22.80 2.89
N PHE A 295 21.01 -23.23 4.12
CA PHE A 295 20.92 -22.35 5.28
C PHE A 295 21.89 -21.16 5.20
N ASN A 296 21.34 -19.94 5.25
CA ASN A 296 22.09 -18.69 5.07
C ASN A 296 22.44 -17.96 6.38
N GLY A 297 22.23 -18.61 7.53
CA GLY A 297 22.43 -18.03 8.86
C GLY A 297 21.13 -17.57 9.52
N LEU A 298 20.10 -17.24 8.75
CA LEU A 298 18.77 -16.87 9.26
C LEU A 298 17.67 -17.82 8.78
N GLY A 299 17.84 -18.46 7.63
CA GLY A 299 16.85 -19.38 7.09
C GLY A 299 17.36 -20.29 5.99
N GLY A 300 16.56 -21.27 5.62
CA GLY A 300 16.86 -22.27 4.60
C GLY A 300 15.61 -23.06 4.19
N PHE A 301 15.74 -23.88 3.16
CA PHE A 301 14.62 -24.67 2.63
C PHE A 301 14.41 -25.96 3.43
N ALA A 302 13.15 -26.32 3.62
CA ALA A 302 12.71 -27.56 4.26
C ALA A 302 11.68 -28.28 3.39
N ASP A 303 11.29 -29.48 3.82
CA ASP A 303 10.23 -30.27 3.17
C ASP A 303 10.45 -30.43 1.66
N ASP A 304 11.65 -30.87 1.27
CA ASP A 304 12.05 -31.04 -0.14
C ASP A 304 11.96 -29.74 -0.97
N GLY A 305 12.20 -28.59 -0.33
CA GLY A 305 12.13 -27.28 -0.97
C GLY A 305 10.76 -26.63 -0.95
N LYS A 306 9.73 -27.26 -0.36
CA LYS A 306 8.35 -26.74 -0.33
C LYS A 306 8.08 -25.71 0.76
N GLU A 307 8.95 -25.63 1.77
CA GLU A 307 8.91 -24.59 2.79
C GLU A 307 10.22 -23.80 2.82
N TYR A 308 10.13 -22.50 3.06
CA TYR A 308 11.26 -21.68 3.49
C TYR A 308 11.12 -21.39 4.98
N VAL A 309 12.11 -21.80 5.78
CA VAL A 309 12.11 -21.72 7.23
C VAL A 309 13.07 -20.63 7.68
N THR A 310 12.55 -19.64 8.41
CA THR A 310 13.32 -18.56 9.04
C THR A 310 13.37 -18.79 10.54
N ILE A 311 14.56 -18.69 11.13
CA ILE A 311 14.85 -18.84 12.55
C ILE A 311 15.40 -17.51 13.06
N LEU A 312 14.67 -16.86 13.95
CA LEU A 312 15.07 -15.57 14.54
C LEU A 312 15.34 -15.74 16.04
N GLY A 313 16.61 -15.67 16.43
CA GLY A 313 17.02 -15.65 17.84
C GLY A 313 16.79 -14.30 18.52
N ALA A 314 17.26 -14.17 19.76
CA ALA A 314 17.09 -12.94 20.54
C ALA A 314 17.69 -11.70 19.82
N GLY A 315 16.83 -10.73 19.48
CA GLY A 315 17.24 -9.50 18.80
C GLY A 315 17.58 -9.63 17.31
N GLU A 316 17.45 -10.83 16.72
CA GLU A 316 17.65 -11.06 15.28
C GLU A 316 16.38 -10.75 14.48
N MET A 317 16.57 -10.16 13.30
CA MET A 317 15.52 -9.89 12.32
C MET A 317 16.08 -10.16 10.93
N THR A 318 15.19 -10.33 9.95
CA THR A 318 15.60 -10.42 8.55
C THR A 318 16.20 -9.09 8.06
N PRO A 319 17.08 -9.11 7.03
CA PRO A 319 17.68 -7.88 6.49
C PRO A 319 16.65 -6.92 5.86
N ALA A 320 15.57 -7.49 5.33
CA ALA A 320 14.36 -6.86 4.86
C ALA A 320 13.21 -7.86 5.08
N PRO A 321 11.95 -7.42 5.21
CA PRO A 321 10.85 -8.33 5.52
C PRO A 321 10.73 -9.45 4.48
N TRP A 322 11.02 -10.68 4.89
CA TRP A 322 10.81 -11.86 4.07
C TRP A 322 9.35 -12.26 4.19
N ILE A 323 8.58 -12.09 3.12
CA ILE A 323 7.12 -12.29 3.15
C ILE A 323 6.67 -13.54 2.41
N ASN A 324 5.48 -14.01 2.78
CA ASN A 324 4.63 -14.84 1.94
C ASN A 324 3.37 -14.06 1.54
N VAL A 325 2.90 -14.25 0.31
CA VAL A 325 1.64 -13.70 -0.21
C VAL A 325 0.67 -14.86 -0.37
N ILE A 326 -0.46 -14.81 0.31
CA ILE A 326 -1.46 -15.88 0.33
C ILE A 326 -2.81 -15.27 -0.07
N ALA A 327 -3.33 -15.71 -1.20
CA ALA A 327 -4.55 -15.13 -1.77
C ALA A 327 -5.36 -16.14 -2.58
N ASN A 328 -6.65 -15.87 -2.68
CA ASN A 328 -7.53 -16.39 -3.71
C ASN A 328 -8.02 -15.23 -4.61
N ALA A 329 -8.94 -15.50 -5.54
CA ALA A 329 -9.40 -14.52 -6.52
C ALA A 329 -9.97 -13.23 -5.91
N GLY A 330 -10.58 -13.32 -4.71
CA GLY A 330 -11.32 -12.23 -4.08
C GLY A 330 -10.76 -11.77 -2.74
N PHE A 331 -9.71 -12.37 -2.21
CA PHE A 331 -9.22 -12.08 -0.86
C PHE A 331 -7.78 -12.53 -0.67
N GLY A 332 -7.03 -11.84 0.18
CA GLY A 332 -5.68 -12.27 0.50
C GLY A 332 -5.06 -11.51 1.64
N PHE A 333 -3.88 -11.98 2.04
CA PHE A 333 -3.01 -11.27 2.95
C PHE A 333 -1.55 -11.52 2.59
N GLN A 334 -0.68 -10.61 3.03
CA GLN A 334 0.75 -10.88 3.10
C GLN A 334 1.15 -11.03 4.57
N VAL A 335 2.18 -11.83 4.84
CA VAL A 335 2.76 -11.93 6.19
C VAL A 335 4.28 -12.09 6.12
N SER A 336 5.02 -11.35 6.93
CA SER A 336 6.48 -11.46 7.08
C SER A 336 6.89 -12.60 8.00
N ALA A 337 8.16 -13.00 7.95
CA ALA A 337 8.76 -13.94 8.90
C ALA A 337 8.68 -13.42 10.35
N GLU A 338 8.67 -12.11 10.54
CA GLU A 338 8.44 -11.47 11.82
C GLU A 338 6.97 -11.49 12.27
N GLY A 339 6.04 -11.76 11.36
CA GLY A 339 4.60 -11.87 11.60
C GLY A 339 3.80 -10.59 11.36
N SER A 340 4.44 -9.54 10.87
CA SER A 340 3.74 -8.34 10.37
C SER A 340 2.95 -8.71 9.13
N GLY A 341 1.75 -8.17 8.97
CA GLY A 341 0.91 -8.48 7.82
C GLY A 341 -0.10 -7.40 7.51
N TYR A 342 -0.64 -7.49 6.31
CA TYR A 342 -1.81 -6.73 5.90
C TYR A 342 -2.74 -7.62 5.08
N THR A 343 -4.04 -7.37 5.20
CA THR A 343 -5.13 -8.17 4.65
C THR A 343 -6.02 -7.29 3.77
N TRP A 344 -6.55 -7.83 2.68
CA TRP A 344 -7.43 -7.13 1.74
C TRP A 344 -8.57 -8.01 1.23
N ALA A 345 -9.59 -7.37 0.68
CA ALA A 345 -10.70 -8.01 0.00
C ALA A 345 -10.95 -7.35 -1.36
N GLU A 346 -11.19 -8.14 -2.40
CA GLU A 346 -11.40 -7.78 -3.82
C GLU A 346 -10.22 -7.07 -4.50
N ASN A 347 -9.56 -6.13 -3.83
CA ASN A 347 -8.45 -5.34 -4.36
C ASN A 347 -7.42 -5.01 -3.27
N SER A 348 -6.16 -5.37 -3.51
CA SER A 348 -5.06 -5.24 -2.55
C SER A 348 -4.60 -3.81 -2.27
N ARG A 349 -5.08 -2.82 -3.03
CA ARG A 349 -4.78 -1.39 -2.85
C ARG A 349 -6.00 -0.60 -2.43
N GLU A 350 -7.09 -0.70 -3.19
CA GLU A 350 -8.29 0.15 -3.06
C GLU A 350 -9.24 -0.31 -1.94
N ASN A 351 -9.07 -1.55 -1.43
CA ASN A 351 -9.88 -2.11 -0.37
C ASN A 351 -9.04 -2.96 0.61
N GLN A 352 -8.04 -2.32 1.20
CA GLN A 352 -7.28 -2.88 2.31
C GLN A 352 -8.19 -2.99 3.54
N LEU A 353 -8.19 -4.14 4.21
CA LEU A 353 -8.85 -4.31 5.50
C LEU A 353 -7.94 -3.84 6.64
N THR A 354 -6.65 -4.11 6.52
CA THR A 354 -5.59 -3.63 7.40
C THR A 354 -4.47 -2.99 6.57
N GLN A 355 -3.71 -2.07 7.17
CA GLN A 355 -2.83 -1.15 6.43
C GLN A 355 -1.60 -1.85 5.83
N TRP A 356 -1.41 -1.71 4.51
CA TRP A 356 -0.15 -2.04 3.84
C TRP A 356 0.93 -0.99 4.12
N SER A 357 2.17 -1.44 4.20
CA SER A 357 3.37 -0.60 4.32
C SER A 357 4.48 -1.15 3.44
N ASN A 358 5.22 -0.25 2.81
CA ASN A 358 6.46 -0.52 2.08
C ASN A 358 7.63 0.29 2.67
N ASP A 359 7.58 0.56 3.98
CA ASP A 359 8.64 1.29 4.67
C ASP A 359 9.98 0.55 4.46
N PRO A 360 11.03 1.23 3.96
CA PRO A 360 12.31 0.59 3.66
C PRO A 360 13.10 0.20 4.92
N VAL A 361 12.68 0.64 6.10
CA VAL A 361 13.37 0.46 7.38
C VAL A 361 12.57 -0.37 8.37
N LEU A 362 11.24 -0.18 8.40
CA LEU A 362 10.34 -0.78 9.38
C LEU A 362 9.43 -1.83 8.74
N ASP A 363 9.00 -2.77 9.58
CA ASP A 363 7.93 -3.72 9.25
C ASP A 363 6.75 -3.51 10.22
N PRO A 364 5.96 -2.43 10.05
CA PRO A 364 4.93 -2.07 11.00
C PRO A 364 3.76 -3.04 10.94
N SER A 365 3.44 -3.66 12.08
CA SER A 365 2.29 -4.58 12.16
C SER A 365 0.98 -3.87 12.52
N GLY A 366 -0.01 -3.98 11.63
CA GLY A 366 -1.40 -3.57 11.87
C GLY A 366 -2.29 -4.69 12.45
N GLU A 367 -1.73 -5.90 12.60
CA GLU A 367 -2.41 -7.10 13.10
C GLU A 367 -1.57 -7.76 14.20
N ALA A 368 -2.21 -8.34 15.22
CA ALA A 368 -1.48 -9.07 16.26
C ALA A 368 -2.37 -10.07 16.99
N ILE A 369 -1.75 -11.14 17.48
CA ILE A 369 -2.33 -12.03 18.48
C ILE A 369 -1.50 -11.90 19.76
N TYR A 370 -2.08 -11.27 20.78
CA TYR A 370 -1.45 -11.14 22.08
C TYR A 370 -1.89 -12.28 22.98
N VAL A 371 -0.94 -12.87 23.70
CA VAL A 371 -1.17 -13.77 24.82
C VAL A 371 -0.68 -13.08 26.08
N ARG A 372 -1.55 -13.01 27.09
CA ARG A 372 -1.21 -12.46 28.39
C ARG A 372 -1.39 -13.52 29.46
N ASP A 373 -0.36 -13.72 30.28
CA ASP A 373 -0.48 -14.52 31.49
C ASP A 373 -1.18 -13.69 32.57
N GLU A 374 -2.33 -14.16 33.04
CA GLU A 374 -3.16 -13.44 34.01
C GLU A 374 -2.58 -13.47 35.43
N ASP A 375 -1.67 -14.42 35.72
CA ASP A 375 -1.02 -14.56 37.02
C ASP A 375 0.18 -13.61 37.13
N THR A 376 1.00 -13.51 36.07
CA THR A 376 2.22 -12.69 36.07
C THR A 376 2.01 -11.29 35.48
N GLY A 377 1.09 -11.16 34.52
CA GLY A 377 0.91 -9.97 33.70
C GLY A 377 1.85 -9.86 32.50
N ASP A 378 2.66 -10.89 32.24
CA ASP A 378 3.54 -10.93 31.06
C ASP A 378 2.71 -10.98 29.77
N ILE A 379 3.20 -10.31 28.73
CA ILE A 379 2.59 -10.28 27.40
C ILE A 379 3.60 -10.85 26.40
N PHE A 380 3.17 -11.78 25.57
CA PHE A 380 3.95 -12.41 24.50
C PHE A 380 3.01 -12.80 23.35
N GLY A 381 3.54 -13.34 22.24
CA GLY A 381 2.75 -13.73 21.08
C GLY A 381 3.43 -14.84 20.28
N PRO A 382 2.76 -15.40 19.26
CA PRO A 382 3.33 -16.45 18.40
C PRO A 382 4.35 -15.92 17.39
N THR A 383 4.39 -14.60 17.18
CA THR A 383 5.20 -13.92 16.16
C THR A 383 6.20 -12.97 16.80
N ALA A 384 7.28 -12.68 16.07
CA ALA A 384 8.38 -11.83 16.52
C ALA A 384 8.00 -10.34 16.65
N GLN A 385 6.97 -9.89 15.94
CA GLN A 385 6.34 -8.58 16.08
C GLN A 385 4.85 -8.76 16.40
N PRO A 386 4.22 -7.80 17.11
CA PRO A 386 4.81 -6.57 17.64
C PRO A 386 5.45 -6.70 19.03
N VAL A 387 5.25 -7.82 19.74
CA VAL A 387 5.83 -8.08 21.06
C VAL A 387 7.00 -9.03 20.92
N ARG A 388 8.20 -8.53 21.23
CA ARG A 388 9.46 -9.29 21.12
C ARG A 388 10.03 -9.58 22.49
N ASP A 389 10.28 -10.85 22.78
CA ASP A 389 11.06 -11.29 23.95
C ASP A 389 12.43 -11.84 23.54
N ASP A 390 13.10 -12.53 24.47
CA ASP A 390 14.42 -13.15 24.30
C ASP A 390 14.36 -14.60 23.73
N GLY A 391 13.18 -15.05 23.30
CA GLY A 391 12.94 -16.36 22.72
C GLY A 391 13.43 -16.52 21.28
N VAL A 392 13.29 -17.75 20.78
CA VAL A 392 13.51 -18.10 19.37
C VAL A 392 12.17 -18.16 18.66
N TYR A 393 12.04 -17.41 17.58
CA TYR A 393 10.86 -17.43 16.71
C TYR A 393 11.19 -18.20 15.43
N ILE A 394 10.29 -19.09 15.03
CA ILE A 394 10.43 -19.86 13.79
C ILE A 394 9.24 -19.51 12.89
N ALA A 395 9.52 -19.04 11.67
CA ALA A 395 8.52 -18.83 10.64
C ALA A 395 8.74 -19.82 9.50
N ARG A 396 7.67 -20.44 9.02
CA ARG A 396 7.67 -21.35 7.87
C ARG A 396 6.72 -20.78 6.84
N HIS A 397 7.24 -20.37 5.70
CA HIS A 397 6.43 -20.00 4.56
C HIS A 397 6.35 -21.19 3.61
N GLY A 398 5.13 -21.64 3.32
CA GLY A 398 4.86 -22.67 2.33
C GLY A 398 3.88 -22.17 1.27
N PHE A 399 3.56 -23.02 0.32
CA PHE A 399 2.63 -22.67 -0.75
C PHE A 399 1.19 -22.55 -0.22
N GLY A 400 0.69 -21.31 -0.15
CA GLY A 400 -0.67 -20.99 0.30
C GLY A 400 -0.86 -20.94 1.83
N TYR A 401 0.20 -21.05 2.63
CA TYR A 401 0.12 -20.93 4.08
C TYR A 401 1.41 -20.44 4.73
N SER A 402 1.29 -19.91 5.95
CA SER A 402 2.44 -19.61 6.82
C SER A 402 2.20 -20.20 8.20
N ARG A 403 3.26 -20.70 8.84
CA ARG A 403 3.25 -21.20 10.22
C ARG A 403 4.30 -20.48 11.06
N PHE A 404 3.94 -20.13 12.29
CA PHE A 404 4.83 -19.52 13.26
C PHE A 404 4.88 -20.35 14.52
N GLU A 405 6.07 -20.53 15.08
CA GLU A 405 6.31 -21.28 16.31
C GLU A 405 7.12 -20.41 17.27
N HIS A 406 6.69 -20.38 18.52
CA HIS A 406 7.38 -19.65 19.59
C HIS A 406 7.11 -20.34 20.94
N GLU A 407 8.04 -20.27 21.88
CA GLU A 407 7.83 -20.74 23.25
C GLU A 407 8.23 -19.66 24.24
N ALA A 408 7.28 -19.25 25.08
CA ALA A 408 7.49 -18.25 26.11
C ALA A 408 6.89 -18.71 27.44
N ARG A 409 7.61 -18.50 28.55
CA ARG A 409 7.13 -18.74 29.92
C ARG A 409 6.57 -20.16 30.16
N GLY A 410 7.11 -21.16 29.47
CA GLY A 410 6.65 -22.55 29.54
C GLY A 410 5.32 -22.80 28.82
N VAL A 411 4.95 -21.93 27.87
CA VAL A 411 3.81 -22.08 26.98
C VAL A 411 4.34 -22.12 25.54
N ALA A 412 4.07 -23.21 24.83
CA ALA A 412 4.38 -23.30 23.40
C ALA A 412 3.20 -22.77 22.58
N LEU A 413 3.50 -21.94 21.59
CA LEU A 413 2.57 -21.30 20.68
C LEU A 413 2.85 -21.78 19.25
N GLU A 414 1.81 -22.20 18.55
CA GLU A 414 1.85 -22.47 17.12
C GLU A 414 0.71 -21.68 16.44
N LEU A 415 1.05 -20.80 15.51
CA LEU A 415 0.09 -20.05 14.71
C LEU A 415 0.17 -20.50 13.25
N LEU A 416 -0.93 -21.03 12.72
CA LEU A 416 -1.10 -21.31 11.29
C LEU A 416 -1.99 -20.24 10.66
N GLN A 417 -1.59 -19.70 9.50
CA GLN A 417 -2.37 -18.75 8.73
C GLN A 417 -2.50 -19.16 7.26
N PHE A 418 -3.71 -19.10 6.72
CA PHE A 418 -3.99 -19.34 5.30
C PHE A 418 -5.33 -18.74 4.87
N VAL A 419 -5.59 -18.73 3.56
CA VAL A 419 -6.88 -18.37 2.96
C VAL A 419 -7.45 -19.62 2.25
N PRO A 420 -8.73 -19.98 2.45
CA PRO A 420 -9.40 -21.01 1.66
C PRO A 420 -9.43 -20.68 0.16
N LEU A 421 -9.61 -21.69 -0.70
CA LEU A 421 -9.51 -21.50 -2.15
C LEU A 421 -10.54 -20.53 -2.76
N GLU A 422 -11.71 -20.37 -2.14
CA GLU A 422 -12.82 -19.60 -2.73
C GLU A 422 -13.38 -18.51 -1.82
N GLU A 423 -13.16 -18.62 -0.50
CA GLU A 423 -13.89 -17.82 0.49
C GLU A 423 -13.07 -16.61 0.97
N PRO A 424 -13.71 -15.44 1.19
CA PRO A 424 -13.00 -14.20 1.55
C PRO A 424 -12.71 -14.11 3.05
N VAL A 425 -11.94 -15.07 3.57
CA VAL A 425 -11.60 -15.16 4.99
C VAL A 425 -10.15 -15.61 5.20
N LYS A 426 -9.42 -14.84 6.00
CA LYS A 426 -8.15 -15.25 6.61
C LYS A 426 -8.48 -16.12 7.82
N ILE A 427 -7.93 -17.33 7.84
CA ILE A 427 -8.01 -18.24 8.97
C ILE A 427 -6.68 -18.19 9.72
N SER A 428 -6.71 -17.78 10.98
CA SER A 428 -5.57 -17.81 11.89
C SER A 428 -5.84 -18.78 13.03
N ARG A 429 -5.22 -19.96 13.00
CA ARG A 429 -5.37 -21.00 14.03
C ARG A 429 -4.19 -20.97 15.00
N LEU A 430 -4.45 -20.60 16.24
CA LEU A 430 -3.49 -20.60 17.34
C LEU A 430 -3.67 -21.85 18.20
N ARG A 431 -2.60 -22.61 18.40
CA ARG A 431 -2.51 -23.67 19.41
C ARG A 431 -1.62 -23.21 20.56
N LEU A 432 -2.10 -23.38 21.78
CA LEU A 432 -1.38 -23.07 23.01
C LEU A 432 -1.21 -24.36 23.81
N ARG A 433 0.03 -24.75 24.09
CA ARG A 433 0.34 -25.93 24.91
C ARG A 433 1.06 -25.52 26.18
N ASN A 434 0.49 -25.86 27.33
CA ASN A 434 1.13 -25.64 28.61
C ASN A 434 2.23 -26.70 28.81
N ARG A 435 3.50 -26.30 28.71
CA ARG A 435 4.67 -27.14 28.98
C ARG A 435 5.20 -27.01 30.40
N SER A 436 4.62 -26.12 31.20
CA SER A 436 4.97 -25.95 32.61
C SER A 436 4.33 -27.03 33.48
N SER A 437 4.82 -27.17 34.72
CA SER A 437 4.26 -28.08 35.72
C SER A 437 3.04 -27.52 36.46
N THR A 438 2.61 -26.30 36.14
CA THR A 438 1.53 -25.59 36.84
C THR A 438 0.41 -25.24 35.87
N LYS A 439 -0.83 -25.23 36.35
CA LYS A 439 -1.97 -24.68 35.61
C LYS A 439 -1.69 -23.23 35.20
N ARG A 440 -2.05 -22.86 33.96
CA ARG A 440 -1.89 -21.51 33.41
C ARG A 440 -3.24 -20.85 33.17
N ARG A 441 -3.36 -19.57 33.54
CA ARG A 441 -4.50 -18.71 33.22
C ARG A 441 -4.07 -17.69 32.19
N LEU A 442 -4.50 -17.88 30.94
CA LEU A 442 -4.08 -17.04 29.82
C LEU A 442 -5.27 -16.27 29.26
N SER A 443 -5.09 -15.01 28.88
CA SER A 443 -6.00 -14.33 27.95
C SER A 443 -5.35 -14.22 26.58
N VAL A 444 -6.16 -14.39 25.54
CA VAL A 444 -5.74 -14.23 24.14
C VAL A 444 -6.55 -13.11 23.52
N THR A 445 -5.87 -12.13 22.92
CA THR A 445 -6.48 -10.99 22.26
C THR A 445 -6.07 -10.95 20.78
N GLY A 446 -7.03 -11.10 19.87
CA GLY A 446 -6.86 -10.81 18.45
C GLY A 446 -7.07 -9.32 18.19
N TYR A 447 -6.12 -8.68 17.52
CA TYR A 447 -6.09 -7.23 17.31
C TYR A 447 -5.88 -6.86 15.84
N SER A 448 -6.69 -5.95 15.31
CA SER A 448 -6.50 -5.38 13.97
C SER A 448 -6.80 -3.88 13.88
N GLU A 449 -5.98 -3.15 13.15
CA GLU A 449 -6.24 -1.76 12.77
C GLU A 449 -7.01 -1.68 11.45
N TRP A 450 -8.27 -1.23 11.50
CA TRP A 450 -9.14 -1.20 10.33
C TRP A 450 -8.83 -0.06 9.37
N VAL A 451 -8.83 -0.37 8.07
CA VAL A 451 -8.69 0.58 6.96
C VAL A 451 -9.99 0.65 6.13
N LEU A 452 -10.43 -0.46 5.54
CA LEU A 452 -11.58 -0.55 4.63
C LEU A 452 -11.54 0.49 3.48
N GLY A 453 -10.38 0.59 2.83
CA GLY A 453 -10.09 1.58 1.79
C GLY A 453 -8.62 1.64 1.42
N VAL A 454 -8.14 2.79 0.94
CA VAL A 454 -6.75 2.99 0.52
C VAL A 454 -5.81 3.27 1.69
N SER A 455 -6.29 4.00 2.70
CA SER A 455 -5.48 4.35 3.87
C SER A 455 -6.33 4.60 5.11
N ARG A 456 -5.74 4.31 6.27
CA ARG A 456 -6.40 4.52 7.57
C ARG A 456 -6.81 5.96 7.81
N SER A 457 -5.97 6.93 7.42
CA SER A 457 -6.23 8.35 7.65
C SER A 457 -7.43 8.86 6.85
N ALA A 458 -7.62 8.35 5.63
CA ALA A 458 -8.75 8.70 4.77
C ALA A 458 -10.05 8.02 5.22
N SER A 459 -10.00 6.74 5.62
CA SER A 459 -11.20 5.93 5.85
C SER A 459 -11.64 5.86 7.32
N GLY A 460 -10.70 5.87 8.27
CA GLY A 460 -10.95 5.67 9.71
C GLY A 460 -12.10 6.49 10.30
N PRO A 461 -12.27 7.79 9.98
CA PRO A 461 -13.36 8.61 10.50
C PRO A 461 -14.77 8.14 10.10
N PHE A 462 -14.88 7.29 9.08
CA PHE A 462 -16.15 6.87 8.50
C PHE A 462 -16.44 5.39 8.75
N ILE A 463 -15.54 4.70 9.46
CA ILE A 463 -15.72 3.31 9.84
C ILE A 463 -16.73 3.22 10.99
N VAL A 464 -17.66 2.28 10.85
CA VAL A 464 -18.66 1.93 11.86
C VAL A 464 -18.44 0.49 12.27
N THR A 465 -18.42 0.25 13.57
CA THR A 465 -18.30 -1.09 14.17
C THR A 465 -19.54 -1.46 14.96
N GLU A 466 -19.86 -2.74 15.02
CA GLU A 466 -20.92 -3.28 15.88
C GLU A 466 -20.61 -4.73 16.24
N ILE A 467 -21.19 -5.23 17.35
CA ILE A 467 -21.22 -6.67 17.63
C ILE A 467 -22.53 -7.21 17.07
N ASP A 468 -22.43 -8.23 16.24
CA ASP A 468 -23.59 -8.94 15.74
C ASP A 468 -24.32 -9.64 16.91
N PRO A 469 -25.61 -9.36 17.12
CA PRO A 469 -26.35 -9.92 18.25
C PRO A 469 -26.63 -11.42 18.11
N GLU A 470 -26.55 -11.99 16.90
CA GLU A 470 -26.89 -13.39 16.66
C GLU A 470 -25.70 -14.32 16.91
N ASN A 471 -24.52 -13.98 16.39
CA ASN A 471 -23.35 -14.84 16.49
C ASN A 471 -22.18 -14.24 17.31
N GLY A 472 -22.26 -12.96 17.68
CA GLY A 472 -21.25 -12.27 18.49
C GLY A 472 -20.01 -11.79 17.74
N ALA A 473 -19.93 -11.95 16.41
CA ALA A 473 -18.82 -11.45 15.61
C ALA A 473 -18.82 -9.92 15.58
N MET A 474 -17.64 -9.29 15.48
CA MET A 474 -17.56 -7.85 15.27
C MET A 474 -17.72 -7.57 13.77
N LEU A 475 -18.73 -6.80 13.39
CA LEU A 475 -18.95 -6.33 12.03
C LEU A 475 -18.40 -4.92 11.86
N VAL A 476 -17.85 -4.64 10.69
CA VAL A 476 -17.12 -3.41 10.38
C VAL A 476 -17.50 -2.96 8.97
N ARG A 477 -17.89 -1.69 8.83
CA ARG A 477 -18.37 -1.14 7.56
C ARG A 477 -17.78 0.23 7.32
N ASN A 478 -17.55 0.56 6.05
CA ASN A 478 -17.16 1.90 5.63
C ASN A 478 -18.14 2.42 4.55
N PRO A 479 -19.24 3.08 4.94
CA PRO A 479 -20.20 3.65 3.98
C PRO A 479 -19.60 4.72 3.06
N TRP A 480 -18.46 5.32 3.44
CA TRP A 480 -17.82 6.40 2.70
C TRP A 480 -17.02 5.93 1.48
N ASN A 481 -16.61 4.66 1.45
CA ASN A 481 -15.90 4.08 0.31
C ASN A 481 -16.81 4.08 -0.92
N ASN A 482 -16.35 4.60 -2.07
CA ASN A 482 -17.16 4.66 -3.28
C ASN A 482 -17.32 3.29 -3.96
N ALA A 483 -16.22 2.60 -4.23
CA ALA A 483 -16.23 1.35 -5.00
C ALA A 483 -16.74 0.14 -4.20
N PHE A 484 -16.52 0.15 -2.88
CA PHE A 484 -16.81 -0.97 -1.98
C PHE A 484 -17.82 -0.59 -0.89
N ALA A 485 -18.65 0.43 -1.14
CA ALA A 485 -19.78 0.76 -0.28
C ALA A 485 -20.62 -0.48 0.02
N GLY A 486 -21.04 -0.61 1.28
CA GLY A 486 -21.94 -1.69 1.71
C GLY A 486 -21.25 -3.03 2.04
N ARG A 487 -19.96 -3.20 1.72
CA ARG A 487 -19.21 -4.38 2.18
C ARG A 487 -19.13 -4.43 3.71
N VAL A 488 -19.16 -5.64 4.24
CA VAL A 488 -19.14 -5.92 5.68
C VAL A 488 -17.90 -6.73 6.00
N ALA A 489 -16.88 -6.08 6.56
CA ALA A 489 -15.76 -6.76 7.15
C ALA A 489 -16.18 -7.36 8.50
N PHE A 490 -15.49 -8.42 8.94
CA PHE A 490 -15.74 -9.02 10.24
C PHE A 490 -14.45 -9.52 10.90
N ALA A 491 -14.49 -9.61 12.22
CA ALA A 491 -13.53 -10.34 13.04
C ALA A 491 -14.26 -11.23 14.06
N ASP A 492 -13.77 -12.46 14.25
CA ASP A 492 -14.37 -13.44 15.14
C ASP A 492 -13.32 -14.36 15.79
N LEU A 493 -13.44 -14.65 17.09
CA LEU A 493 -12.56 -15.58 17.81
C LEU A 493 -13.16 -16.98 17.92
N GLY A 494 -13.77 -17.46 16.83
CA GLY A 494 -14.47 -18.76 16.82
C GLY A 494 -15.66 -18.79 17.78
N GLY A 495 -16.30 -17.64 18.02
CA GLY A 495 -17.37 -17.47 19.00
C GLY A 495 -16.93 -17.52 20.46
N ARG A 496 -15.62 -17.45 20.74
CA ARG A 496 -15.07 -17.49 22.11
C ARG A 496 -14.83 -16.12 22.73
N GLN A 497 -15.02 -15.03 21.99
CA GLN A 497 -14.81 -13.68 22.50
C GLN A 497 -15.73 -13.37 23.70
N THR A 498 -15.13 -12.97 24.81
CA THR A 498 -15.82 -12.62 26.06
C THR A 498 -15.68 -11.14 26.43
N ALA A 499 -14.73 -10.44 25.81
CA ALA A 499 -14.54 -8.99 25.98
C ALA A 499 -14.02 -8.40 24.66
N TRP A 500 -14.33 -7.12 24.40
CA TRP A 500 -13.88 -6.46 23.18
C TRP A 500 -13.81 -4.94 23.33
N THR A 501 -13.08 -4.31 22.41
CA THR A 501 -13.23 -2.88 22.10
C THR A 501 -12.94 -2.64 20.62
N ALA A 502 -13.64 -1.68 20.04
CA ALA A 502 -13.39 -1.13 18.72
C ALA A 502 -12.74 0.26 18.77
N ASP A 503 -12.32 0.72 19.95
CA ASP A 503 -11.57 1.96 20.13
C ASP A 503 -10.08 1.68 20.35
N ARG A 504 -9.28 2.01 19.34
CA ARG A 504 -7.84 1.85 19.36
C ARG A 504 -7.17 2.72 20.42
N SER A 505 -7.75 3.89 20.72
CA SER A 505 -7.24 4.78 21.76
C SER A 505 -7.39 4.16 23.15
N GLU A 506 -8.41 3.34 23.36
CA GLU A 506 -8.56 2.53 24.57
C GLU A 506 -7.53 1.40 24.59
N PHE A 507 -7.40 0.64 23.49
CA PHE A 507 -6.56 -0.55 23.47
C PHE A 507 -5.06 -0.23 23.57
N LEU A 508 -4.56 0.64 22.68
CA LEU A 508 -3.15 1.02 22.67
C LEU A 508 -2.84 2.03 23.78
N GLY A 509 -3.78 2.91 24.13
CA GLY A 509 -3.57 4.00 25.07
C GLY A 509 -3.06 5.28 24.40
N GLN A 510 -3.16 6.42 25.11
CA GLN A 510 -2.72 7.71 24.58
C GLN A 510 -1.19 7.76 24.51
N ASN A 511 -0.64 7.68 23.29
CA ASN A 511 0.78 7.48 22.99
C ASN A 511 1.33 6.10 23.40
N GLY A 512 0.47 5.09 23.50
CA GLY A 512 0.92 3.70 23.53
C GLY A 512 1.10 3.15 22.12
N GLY A 513 1.59 1.91 22.01
CA GLY A 513 1.88 1.26 20.74
C GLY A 513 1.72 -0.25 20.83
N PRO A 514 1.74 -0.95 19.68
CA PRO A 514 1.41 -2.37 19.61
C PRO A 514 2.41 -3.26 20.38
N ALA A 515 3.64 -2.81 20.61
CA ALA A 515 4.61 -3.55 21.42
C ALA A 515 4.27 -3.58 22.93
N ALA A 516 3.45 -2.64 23.41
CA ALA A 516 3.01 -2.57 24.81
C ALA A 516 1.63 -1.89 24.92
N PRO A 517 0.53 -2.57 24.50
CA PRO A 517 -0.80 -1.97 24.53
C PRO A 517 -1.25 -1.67 25.96
N GLU A 518 -1.67 -0.43 26.24
CA GLU A 518 -2.03 0.00 27.61
C GLU A 518 -3.10 -0.91 28.23
N ALA A 519 -4.09 -1.34 27.44
CA ALA A 519 -5.17 -2.22 27.91
C ALA A 519 -4.70 -3.61 28.39
N LEU A 520 -3.55 -4.10 27.90
CA LEU A 520 -2.99 -5.39 28.31
C LEU A 520 -1.97 -5.26 29.45
N THR A 521 -1.38 -4.07 29.64
CA THR A 521 -0.45 -3.83 30.76
C THR A 521 -1.14 -3.69 32.12
N ARG A 522 -2.48 -3.64 32.15
CA ARG A 522 -3.28 -3.43 33.35
C ARG A 522 -4.36 -4.52 33.49
N PRO A 523 -4.76 -4.86 34.72
CA PRO A 523 -5.90 -5.72 34.96
C PRO A 523 -7.20 -4.93 34.74
N SER A 524 -7.53 -4.64 33.48
CA SER A 524 -8.78 -3.99 33.07
C SER A 524 -9.51 -4.83 32.05
N VAL A 525 -10.84 -4.85 32.14
CA VAL A 525 -11.71 -5.44 31.12
C VAL A 525 -11.90 -4.42 30.01
N LEU A 526 -11.88 -4.87 28.76
CA LEU A 526 -12.19 -4.02 27.60
C LEU A 526 -13.63 -3.50 27.71
N SER A 527 -13.85 -2.24 27.33
CA SER A 527 -15.07 -1.49 27.62
C SER A 527 -16.34 -1.99 26.90
N GLY A 528 -16.19 -2.83 25.88
CA GLY A 528 -17.28 -3.21 24.97
C GLY A 528 -17.60 -2.15 23.92
N SER A 529 -16.77 -1.10 23.78
CA SER A 529 -17.06 0.03 22.88
C SER A 529 -17.13 -0.41 21.42
N THR A 530 -18.22 -0.04 20.74
CA THR A 530 -18.43 -0.16 19.29
C THR A 530 -19.24 1.05 18.80
N GLY A 531 -19.27 1.27 17.50
CA GLY A 531 -20.10 2.29 16.86
C GLY A 531 -19.34 3.16 15.88
N ALA A 532 -19.93 4.30 15.54
CA ALA A 532 -19.34 5.30 14.65
C ALA A 532 -18.53 6.36 15.43
N GLY A 533 -17.50 6.91 14.79
CA GLY A 533 -16.74 8.06 15.31
C GLY A 533 -15.60 7.72 16.28
N LEU A 534 -15.34 6.43 16.53
CA LEU A 534 -14.18 5.95 17.28
C LEU A 534 -12.88 6.07 16.47
N ASP A 535 -11.74 5.80 17.11
CA ASP A 535 -10.51 5.47 16.39
C ASP A 535 -10.52 3.95 16.11
N PRO A 536 -10.91 3.48 14.91
CA PRO A 536 -11.38 2.12 14.73
C PRO A 536 -10.27 1.07 14.85
N CYS A 537 -10.58 -0.01 15.57
CA CYS A 537 -9.85 -1.28 15.58
C CYS A 537 -10.81 -2.45 15.81
N ALA A 538 -10.32 -3.69 15.79
CA ALA A 538 -10.92 -4.78 16.54
C ALA A 538 -9.92 -5.24 17.59
N ALA A 539 -10.32 -5.31 18.84
CA ALA A 539 -9.62 -6.03 19.88
C ALA A 539 -10.63 -7.00 20.50
N LEU A 540 -10.54 -8.29 20.17
CA LEU A 540 -11.40 -9.34 20.68
C LEU A 540 -10.60 -10.19 21.65
N GLN A 541 -11.13 -10.47 22.85
CA GLN A 541 -10.42 -11.21 23.88
C GLN A 541 -11.22 -12.41 24.39
N THR A 542 -10.51 -13.51 24.65
CA THR A 542 -11.01 -14.68 25.37
C THR A 542 -10.02 -15.14 26.45
N ARG A 543 -10.44 -16.04 27.34
CA ARG A 543 -9.63 -16.56 28.45
C ARG A 543 -9.62 -18.08 28.45
N PHE A 544 -8.47 -18.65 28.80
CA PHE A 544 -8.25 -20.07 28.94
C PHE A 544 -7.65 -20.39 30.30
N GLU A 545 -8.09 -21.51 30.85
CA GLU A 545 -7.38 -22.23 31.89
C GLU A 545 -6.81 -23.49 31.26
N ILE A 546 -5.49 -23.68 31.33
CA ILE A 546 -4.79 -24.78 30.64
C ILE A 546 -4.02 -25.59 31.68
N GLU A 547 -4.39 -26.86 31.85
CA GLU A 547 -3.71 -27.79 32.76
C GLU A 547 -2.31 -28.16 32.23
N PRO A 548 -1.38 -28.61 33.09
CA PRO A 548 -0.05 -29.08 32.65
C PRO A 548 -0.13 -30.13 31.53
N GLY A 549 0.56 -29.90 30.43
CA GLY A 549 0.58 -30.76 29.25
C GLY A 549 -0.61 -30.60 28.29
N GLU A 550 -1.69 -29.93 28.71
CA GLU A 550 -2.88 -29.69 27.89
C GLU A 550 -2.58 -28.74 26.73
N THR A 551 -3.32 -28.93 25.63
CA THR A 551 -3.30 -28.04 24.46
C THR A 551 -4.70 -27.53 24.19
N VAL A 552 -4.83 -26.21 24.04
CA VAL A 552 -6.07 -25.56 23.61
C VAL A 552 -5.87 -24.92 22.25
N GLU A 553 -6.95 -24.82 21.48
CA GLU A 553 -6.95 -24.22 20.16
C GLU A 553 -7.93 -23.03 20.11
N LEU A 554 -7.53 -21.99 19.37
CA LEU A 554 -8.33 -20.81 19.06
C LEU A 554 -8.23 -20.52 17.57
N VAL A 555 -9.37 -20.31 16.92
CA VAL A 555 -9.42 -19.84 15.53
C VAL A 555 -9.86 -18.38 15.52
N TRP A 556 -9.05 -17.53 14.92
CA TRP A 556 -9.40 -16.16 14.60
C TRP A 556 -9.71 -16.04 13.11
N LEU A 557 -10.93 -15.65 12.81
CA LEU A 557 -11.43 -15.38 11.46
C LEU A 557 -11.45 -13.88 11.22
N MET A 558 -10.91 -13.45 10.08
CA MET A 558 -11.03 -12.09 9.58
C MET A 558 -11.39 -12.14 8.10
N GLY A 559 -12.46 -11.45 7.70
CA GLY A 559 -12.92 -11.50 6.31
C GLY A 559 -13.75 -10.30 5.92
N GLN A 560 -14.27 -10.32 4.70
CA GLN A 560 -15.24 -9.34 4.22
C GLN A 560 -16.23 -9.97 3.24
N THR A 561 -17.50 -9.65 3.42
CA THR A 561 -18.59 -10.12 2.55
C THR A 561 -19.43 -8.95 2.05
N ARG A 562 -20.45 -9.24 1.24
CA ARG A 562 -21.35 -8.24 0.66
C ARG A 562 -22.42 -7.76 1.64
N THR A 563 -22.86 -8.64 2.54
CA THR A 563 -23.94 -8.36 3.50
C THR A 563 -23.61 -8.90 4.89
N PRO A 564 -24.24 -8.37 5.96
CA PRO A 564 -24.13 -8.93 7.30
C PRO A 564 -24.53 -10.41 7.36
N GLU A 565 -25.56 -10.80 6.61
CA GLU A 565 -26.06 -12.17 6.54
C GLU A 565 -24.99 -13.10 5.96
N ASP A 566 -24.35 -12.72 4.84
CA ASP A 566 -23.24 -13.48 4.27
C ASP A 566 -22.08 -13.63 5.27
N ALA A 567 -21.80 -12.57 6.06
CA ALA A 567 -20.77 -12.63 7.10
C ALA A 567 -21.14 -13.63 8.20
N ARG A 568 -22.43 -13.67 8.62
CA ARG A 568 -22.91 -14.64 9.61
C ARG A 568 -22.76 -16.06 9.12
N ASP A 569 -23.18 -16.34 7.90
CA ASP A 569 -23.11 -17.66 7.28
C ASP A 569 -21.66 -18.14 7.14
N LEU A 570 -20.77 -17.24 6.71
CA LEU A 570 -19.35 -17.53 6.56
C LEU A 570 -18.68 -17.83 7.90
N VAL A 571 -18.95 -17.01 8.93
CA VAL A 571 -18.45 -17.24 10.29
C VAL A 571 -18.97 -18.56 10.86
N ALA A 572 -20.26 -18.84 10.74
CA ALA A 572 -20.86 -20.09 11.23
C ALA A 572 -20.24 -21.33 10.57
N ARG A 573 -19.98 -21.26 9.26
CA ARG A 573 -19.31 -22.33 8.51
C ARG A 573 -17.91 -22.60 9.07
N TYR A 574 -17.07 -21.58 9.20
CA TYR A 574 -15.68 -21.78 9.62
C TYR A 574 -15.49 -22.01 11.12
N ARG A 575 -16.49 -21.71 11.96
CA ARG A 575 -16.53 -22.17 13.36
C ARG A 575 -16.67 -23.68 13.49
N SER A 576 -17.30 -24.34 12.52
CA SER A 576 -17.58 -25.78 12.53
C SER A 576 -16.75 -26.58 11.55
N ALA A 577 -15.94 -25.90 10.73
CA ALA A 577 -15.11 -26.53 9.70
C ALA A 577 -13.96 -27.33 10.31
N ASP A 578 -13.61 -28.44 9.66
CA ASP A 578 -12.34 -29.11 9.87
C ASP A 578 -11.23 -28.30 9.18
N ILE A 579 -10.54 -27.47 9.96
CA ILE A 579 -9.49 -26.58 9.46
C ILE A 579 -8.33 -27.36 8.82
N ASP A 580 -8.04 -28.57 9.27
CA ASP A 580 -7.00 -29.41 8.66
C ASP A 580 -7.42 -29.91 7.27
N ALA A 581 -8.70 -30.27 7.10
CA ALA A 581 -9.24 -30.59 5.78
C ALA A 581 -9.23 -29.39 4.82
N VAL A 582 -9.57 -28.19 5.30
CA VAL A 582 -9.52 -26.96 4.49
C VAL A 582 -8.08 -26.65 4.06
N LEU A 583 -7.12 -26.74 4.98
CA LEU A 583 -5.70 -26.58 4.63
C LEU A 583 -5.23 -27.67 3.65
N GLY A 584 -5.69 -28.91 3.83
CA GLY A 584 -5.39 -30.02 2.93
C GLY A 584 -5.82 -29.73 1.49
N ALA A 585 -6.99 -29.13 1.28
CA ALA A 585 -7.45 -28.70 -0.04
C ALA A 585 -6.55 -27.60 -0.64
N VAL A 586 -6.10 -26.63 0.16
CA VAL A 586 -5.16 -25.58 -0.29
C VAL A 586 -3.82 -26.19 -0.69
N LYS A 587 -3.27 -27.12 0.11
CA LYS A 587 -2.03 -27.82 -0.21
C LYS A 587 -2.16 -28.65 -1.49
N ALA A 588 -3.24 -29.42 -1.62
CA ALA A 588 -3.50 -30.23 -2.81
C ALA A 588 -3.64 -29.36 -4.08
N HIS A 589 -4.25 -28.18 -3.98
CA HIS A 589 -4.30 -27.22 -5.08
C HIS A 589 -2.90 -26.82 -5.53
N TRP A 590 -2.04 -26.38 -4.60
CA TRP A 590 -0.68 -25.96 -4.93
C TRP A 590 0.20 -27.12 -5.41
N ASP A 591 0.10 -28.31 -4.81
CA ASP A 591 0.80 -29.50 -5.30
C ASP A 591 0.39 -29.82 -6.76
N GLY A 592 -0.89 -29.65 -7.11
CA GLY A 592 -1.38 -29.84 -8.48
C GLY A 592 -0.84 -28.80 -9.46
N VAL A 593 -0.88 -27.51 -9.09
CA VAL A 593 -0.40 -26.41 -9.95
C VAL A 593 1.11 -26.48 -10.15
N LEU A 594 1.86 -26.62 -9.06
CA LEU A 594 3.33 -26.59 -9.08
C LEU A 594 3.90 -27.91 -9.62
N GLY A 595 3.19 -29.03 -9.43
CA GLY A 595 3.57 -30.34 -9.96
C GLY A 595 3.32 -30.53 -11.46
N ALA A 596 2.68 -29.57 -12.16
CA ALA A 596 2.36 -29.69 -13.58
C ALA A 596 3.60 -29.84 -14.47
N VAL A 597 4.69 -29.14 -14.12
CA VAL A 597 6.00 -29.26 -14.75
C VAL A 597 7.05 -29.37 -13.65
N GLN A 598 7.91 -30.38 -13.74
CA GLN A 598 9.01 -30.60 -12.79
C GLN A 598 10.30 -30.83 -13.58
N VAL A 599 11.36 -30.17 -13.12
CA VAL A 599 12.70 -30.23 -13.69
C VAL A 599 13.64 -30.88 -12.68
N LYS A 600 14.57 -31.70 -13.17
CA LYS A 600 15.66 -32.22 -12.37
C LYS A 600 16.98 -31.91 -13.06
N THR A 601 17.83 -31.16 -12.40
CA THR A 601 19.12 -30.71 -12.89
C THR A 601 20.24 -31.19 -11.96
N PRO A 602 21.51 -31.05 -12.34
CA PRO A 602 22.63 -31.21 -11.41
C PRO A 602 22.68 -30.13 -10.30
N ASP A 603 21.91 -29.04 -10.41
CA ASP A 603 21.86 -27.94 -9.44
C ASP A 603 20.54 -27.98 -8.64
N ARG A 604 20.65 -28.38 -7.38
CA ARG A 604 19.50 -28.49 -6.48
C ARG A 604 18.82 -27.15 -6.21
N ALA A 605 19.55 -26.03 -6.22
CA ALA A 605 18.93 -24.72 -6.02
C ALA A 605 18.03 -24.36 -7.21
N MET A 606 18.46 -24.68 -8.43
CA MET A 606 17.67 -24.50 -9.65
C MET A 606 16.40 -25.36 -9.62
N ASP A 607 16.51 -26.62 -9.18
CA ASP A 607 15.35 -27.53 -9.04
C ASP A 607 14.31 -26.93 -8.07
N ILE A 608 14.72 -26.47 -6.88
CA ILE A 608 13.81 -25.88 -5.89
C ILE A 608 13.07 -24.67 -6.46
N MET A 609 13.80 -23.77 -7.15
CA MET A 609 13.20 -22.54 -7.68
C MET A 609 12.22 -22.82 -8.84
N LEU A 610 12.61 -23.66 -9.80
CA LEU A 610 11.79 -23.97 -10.98
C LEU A 610 10.55 -24.82 -10.62
N ASN A 611 10.68 -25.73 -9.66
CA ASN A 611 9.62 -26.70 -9.33
C ASN A 611 8.56 -26.18 -8.37
N GLY A 612 8.67 -24.93 -7.92
CA GLY A 612 7.72 -24.36 -6.97
C GLY A 612 7.76 -22.84 -6.92
N TRP A 613 8.82 -22.26 -6.36
CA TRP A 613 8.82 -20.86 -5.92
C TRP A 613 8.61 -19.83 -7.03
N LEU A 614 9.20 -20.00 -8.22
CA LEU A 614 9.01 -19.06 -9.32
C LEU A 614 7.55 -19.06 -9.82
N LEU A 615 6.98 -20.24 -10.02
CA LEU A 615 5.59 -20.38 -10.48
C LEU A 615 4.59 -19.94 -9.41
N TYR A 616 4.85 -20.27 -8.14
CA TYR A 616 4.07 -19.78 -7.00
C TYR A 616 4.07 -18.25 -6.93
N GLN A 617 5.25 -17.61 -7.06
CA GLN A 617 5.38 -16.16 -7.07
C GLN A 617 4.59 -15.52 -8.23
N THR A 618 4.69 -16.07 -9.43
CA THR A 618 3.92 -15.59 -10.59
C THR A 618 2.41 -15.68 -10.33
N LEU A 619 1.91 -16.84 -9.90
CA LEU A 619 0.47 -17.01 -9.71
C LEU A 619 -0.05 -16.25 -8.49
N ALA A 620 0.50 -16.51 -7.30
CA ALA A 620 0.00 -15.96 -6.04
C ALA A 620 0.21 -14.44 -5.97
N CYS A 621 1.41 -13.94 -6.26
CA CYS A 621 1.74 -12.52 -6.09
C CYS A 621 1.30 -11.68 -7.27
N ARG A 622 1.63 -12.11 -8.50
CA ARG A 622 1.48 -11.27 -9.71
C ARG A 622 0.09 -11.37 -10.33
N ILE A 623 -0.46 -12.58 -10.48
CA ILE A 623 -1.78 -12.77 -11.08
C ILE A 623 -2.90 -12.60 -10.07
N THR A 624 -2.87 -13.32 -8.95
CA THR A 624 -3.99 -13.39 -8.00
C THR A 624 -4.04 -12.15 -7.10
N ALA A 625 -2.98 -11.90 -6.32
CA ALA A 625 -2.93 -10.80 -5.35
C ALA A 625 -2.69 -9.43 -6.00
N ARG A 626 -1.91 -9.39 -7.09
CA ARG A 626 -1.33 -8.15 -7.67
C ARG A 626 -0.68 -7.31 -6.57
N SER A 627 0.08 -7.99 -5.72
CA SER A 627 0.70 -7.41 -4.52
C SER A 627 1.96 -8.15 -4.09
N ALA A 628 2.87 -7.40 -3.47
CA ALA A 628 4.08 -7.83 -2.77
C ALA A 628 4.50 -6.73 -1.76
N PHE A 629 5.60 -6.95 -1.05
CA PHE A 629 6.06 -6.03 0.00
C PHE A 629 6.25 -4.59 -0.49
N TYR A 630 6.96 -4.38 -1.60
CA TYR A 630 7.22 -3.05 -2.15
C TYR A 630 6.17 -2.54 -3.14
N GLN A 631 5.14 -3.33 -3.44
CA GLN A 631 4.08 -2.93 -4.36
C GLN A 631 2.74 -3.58 -4.03
N ALA A 632 1.77 -2.79 -3.56
CA ALA A 632 0.35 -3.17 -3.53
C ALA A 632 -0.42 -2.36 -4.58
N SER A 633 -0.67 -2.96 -5.74
CA SER A 633 -1.32 -2.29 -6.87
C SER A 633 -2.80 -2.66 -6.97
N GLY A 634 -3.12 -3.96 -6.94
CA GLY A 634 -4.45 -4.46 -7.23
C GLY A 634 -4.91 -4.29 -8.68
N ALA A 635 -4.19 -3.52 -9.50
CA ALA A 635 -4.45 -3.28 -10.92
C ALA A 635 -3.76 -4.31 -11.82
N TYR A 636 -4.34 -4.55 -12.99
CA TYR A 636 -3.68 -5.29 -14.07
C TYR A 636 -2.88 -4.31 -14.94
N GLY A 637 -1.60 -4.59 -15.15
CA GLY A 637 -0.80 -4.00 -16.22
C GLY A 637 -0.96 -4.79 -17.52
N PHE A 638 -1.11 -4.08 -18.64
CA PHE A 638 -1.33 -4.67 -19.96
C PHE A 638 -0.15 -5.56 -20.35
N ARG A 639 1.04 -4.98 -20.41
CA ARG A 639 2.30 -5.68 -20.68
C ARG A 639 2.69 -6.67 -19.58
N ASP A 640 2.48 -6.29 -18.32
CA ASP A 640 2.98 -7.02 -17.17
C ASP A 640 2.32 -8.40 -17.02
N GLN A 641 0.99 -8.45 -16.97
CA GLN A 641 0.30 -9.72 -16.78
C GLN A 641 0.20 -10.57 -18.05
N LEU A 642 0.39 -9.98 -19.24
CA LEU A 642 0.68 -10.78 -20.44
C LEU A 642 1.96 -11.60 -20.23
N GLN A 643 3.06 -10.98 -19.83
CA GLN A 643 4.32 -11.68 -19.57
C GLN A 643 4.20 -12.68 -18.40
N ASP A 644 3.53 -12.29 -17.31
CA ASP A 644 3.32 -13.19 -16.17
C ASP A 644 2.52 -14.45 -16.58
N THR A 645 1.47 -14.30 -17.39
CA THR A 645 0.65 -15.45 -17.83
C THR A 645 1.32 -16.31 -18.90
N MET A 646 2.30 -15.79 -19.66
CA MET A 646 3.09 -16.63 -20.56
C MET A 646 3.84 -17.73 -19.80
N ALA A 647 4.36 -17.44 -18.61
CA ALA A 647 5.00 -18.42 -17.73
C ALA A 647 4.03 -19.50 -17.22
N LEU A 648 2.72 -19.22 -17.20
CA LEU A 648 1.69 -20.14 -16.75
C LEU A 648 1.19 -21.09 -17.86
N THR A 649 1.55 -20.87 -19.12
CA THR A 649 0.92 -21.55 -20.28
C THR A 649 0.93 -23.08 -20.17
N PHE A 650 1.96 -23.69 -19.59
CA PHE A 650 2.02 -25.15 -19.40
C PHE A 650 1.24 -25.64 -18.17
N ALA A 651 1.26 -24.86 -17.09
CA ALA A 651 0.67 -25.28 -15.81
C ALA A 651 -0.83 -24.93 -15.71
N ARG A 652 -1.24 -23.82 -16.33
CA ARG A 652 -2.58 -23.20 -16.27
C ARG A 652 -2.92 -22.50 -17.60
N PRO A 653 -2.95 -23.22 -18.74
CA PRO A 653 -3.23 -22.63 -20.06
C PRO A 653 -4.55 -21.85 -20.10
N GLU A 654 -5.55 -22.26 -19.32
CA GLU A 654 -6.84 -21.58 -19.21
C GLU A 654 -6.72 -20.17 -18.58
N GLU A 655 -5.81 -19.97 -17.63
CA GLU A 655 -5.56 -18.65 -17.05
C GLU A 655 -4.93 -17.72 -18.08
N THR A 656 -3.97 -18.23 -18.86
CA THR A 656 -3.37 -17.50 -19.99
C THR A 656 -4.44 -17.13 -21.01
N ARG A 657 -5.24 -18.11 -21.46
CA ARG A 657 -6.33 -17.89 -22.41
C ARG A 657 -7.30 -16.80 -21.95
N ASN A 658 -7.77 -16.90 -20.71
CA ASN A 658 -8.70 -15.93 -20.13
C ASN A 658 -8.08 -14.53 -20.02
N HIS A 659 -6.77 -14.45 -19.75
CA HIS A 659 -6.08 -13.17 -19.67
C HIS A 659 -5.87 -12.53 -21.04
N LEU A 660 -5.56 -13.30 -22.09
CA LEU A 660 -5.45 -12.78 -23.46
C LEU A 660 -6.75 -12.07 -23.89
N LEU A 661 -7.91 -12.67 -23.61
CA LEU A 661 -9.21 -12.07 -23.89
C LEU A 661 -9.50 -10.84 -23.01
N ARG A 662 -9.10 -10.89 -21.73
CA ARG A 662 -9.23 -9.74 -20.81
C ARG A 662 -8.43 -8.54 -21.31
N VAL A 663 -7.22 -8.76 -21.80
CA VAL A 663 -6.30 -7.72 -22.28
C VAL A 663 -6.75 -7.19 -23.64
N ALA A 664 -7.25 -8.03 -24.54
CA ALA A 664 -7.86 -7.59 -25.80
C ALA A 664 -9.03 -6.61 -25.54
N GLY A 665 -9.88 -6.89 -24.54
CA GLY A 665 -10.94 -5.99 -24.10
C GLY A 665 -10.49 -4.64 -23.51
N ARG A 666 -9.18 -4.36 -23.49
CA ARG A 666 -8.57 -3.12 -23.00
C ARG A 666 -7.86 -2.33 -24.10
N GLN A 667 -8.04 -2.72 -25.36
CA GLN A 667 -7.60 -1.98 -26.54
C GLN A 667 -8.66 -0.96 -26.97
N PHE A 668 -8.23 0.25 -27.34
CA PHE A 668 -9.07 1.28 -27.96
C PHE A 668 -9.20 1.03 -29.48
N GLU A 669 -10.23 1.59 -30.11
CA GLU A 669 -10.46 1.40 -31.55
C GLU A 669 -9.26 1.82 -32.42
N GLU A 670 -8.48 2.81 -31.97
CA GLU A 670 -7.30 3.31 -32.67
C GLU A 670 -6.10 2.33 -32.65
N GLY A 671 -6.15 1.29 -31.81
CA GLY A 671 -5.15 0.21 -31.72
C GLY A 671 -4.20 0.29 -30.53
N ASP A 672 -4.15 1.42 -29.81
CA ASP A 672 -3.46 1.54 -28.53
C ASP A 672 -4.34 1.09 -27.36
N VAL A 673 -3.83 1.10 -26.13
CA VAL A 673 -4.41 0.35 -25.02
C VAL A 673 -4.45 1.13 -23.72
N GLN A 674 -5.22 0.66 -22.74
CA GLN A 674 -4.97 1.02 -21.34
C GLN A 674 -3.69 0.31 -20.87
N HIS A 675 -2.66 1.07 -20.51
CA HIS A 675 -1.39 0.53 -20.03
C HIS A 675 -1.55 -0.23 -18.70
N TRP A 676 -2.45 0.22 -17.83
CA TRP A 676 -2.98 -0.57 -16.70
C TRP A 676 -4.41 -0.16 -16.35
N TRP A 677 -5.16 -1.05 -15.68
CA TRP A 677 -6.53 -0.78 -15.22
C TRP A 677 -6.87 -1.48 -13.89
N LEU A 678 -7.79 -0.86 -13.14
CA LEU A 678 -8.42 -1.43 -11.95
C LEU A 678 -9.50 -2.44 -12.39
N PRO A 679 -9.48 -3.68 -11.89
CA PRO A 679 -10.41 -4.71 -12.35
C PRO A 679 -11.87 -4.44 -11.97
N HIS A 680 -12.12 -3.77 -10.85
CA HIS A 680 -13.48 -3.53 -10.34
C HIS A 680 -14.20 -2.35 -11.04
N SER A 681 -13.47 -1.33 -11.49
CA SER A 681 -14.06 -0.12 -12.10
C SER A 681 -13.74 0.03 -13.60
N GLY A 682 -12.69 -0.62 -14.10
CA GLY A 682 -12.15 -0.38 -15.43
C GLY A 682 -11.40 0.95 -15.58
N GLN A 683 -11.33 1.77 -14.52
CA GLN A 683 -10.47 2.95 -14.51
C GLN A 683 -9.02 2.56 -14.70
N GLY A 684 -8.32 3.29 -15.54
CA GLY A 684 -6.96 2.95 -15.89
C GLY A 684 -6.27 4.10 -16.57
N VAL A 685 -5.00 3.90 -16.89
CA VAL A 685 -4.20 4.91 -17.58
C VAL A 685 -4.02 4.54 -19.05
N ARG A 686 -4.24 5.50 -19.95
CA ARG A 686 -3.83 5.44 -21.36
C ARG A 686 -2.53 6.21 -21.50
N THR A 687 -1.50 5.64 -22.12
CA THR A 687 -0.15 6.24 -22.23
C THR A 687 0.33 6.28 -23.69
N ARG A 688 1.51 6.86 -23.93
CA ARG A 688 2.24 6.73 -25.20
C ARG A 688 3.37 5.71 -25.14
N ILE A 689 3.35 4.82 -24.16
CA ILE A 689 4.30 3.70 -24.08
C ILE A 689 4.07 2.82 -25.31
N SER A 690 5.14 2.55 -26.04
CA SER A 690 5.08 2.09 -27.43
C SER A 690 4.88 0.59 -27.56
N ASP A 691 5.48 -0.18 -26.66
CA ASP A 691 5.64 -1.64 -26.75
C ASP A 691 4.38 -2.45 -26.40
N ASP A 692 3.46 -1.87 -25.63
CA ASP A 692 2.13 -2.42 -25.38
C ASP A 692 1.43 -2.92 -26.66
N ARG A 693 1.67 -2.25 -27.79
CA ARG A 693 1.09 -2.58 -29.11
C ARG A 693 1.53 -3.94 -29.66
N VAL A 694 2.67 -4.46 -29.21
CA VAL A 694 3.29 -5.67 -29.76
C VAL A 694 3.05 -6.87 -28.83
N TRP A 695 3.00 -6.65 -27.52
CA TRP A 695 2.93 -7.72 -26.52
C TRP A 695 1.75 -8.66 -26.68
N LEU A 696 0.57 -8.16 -27.06
CA LEU A 696 -0.61 -9.01 -27.22
C LEU A 696 -0.38 -10.05 -28.33
N ALA A 697 0.10 -9.63 -29.50
CA ALA A 697 0.38 -10.53 -30.61
C ALA A 697 1.48 -11.55 -30.26
N TYR A 698 2.51 -11.12 -29.53
CA TYR A 698 3.58 -12.00 -29.05
C TYR A 698 3.08 -13.07 -28.08
N ALA A 699 2.28 -12.67 -27.09
CA ALA A 699 1.70 -13.57 -26.10
C ALA A 699 0.69 -14.54 -26.73
N VAL A 700 -0.15 -14.07 -27.67
CA VAL A 700 -1.08 -14.93 -28.41
C VAL A 700 -0.33 -15.95 -29.26
N ALA A 701 0.69 -15.53 -30.01
CA ALA A 701 1.46 -16.46 -30.86
C ALA A 701 2.11 -17.56 -30.02
N THR A 702 2.77 -17.19 -28.92
CA THR A 702 3.42 -18.15 -28.02
C THR A 702 2.42 -19.08 -27.34
N TYR A 703 1.27 -18.57 -26.89
CA TYR A 703 0.18 -19.39 -26.35
C TYR A 703 -0.34 -20.41 -27.37
N VAL A 704 -0.67 -19.98 -28.60
CA VAL A 704 -1.20 -20.86 -29.64
C VAL A 704 -0.18 -21.94 -30.01
N ILE A 705 1.09 -21.56 -30.18
CA ILE A 705 2.18 -22.52 -30.49
C ILE A 705 2.35 -23.55 -29.37
N ALA A 706 2.26 -23.14 -28.11
CA ALA A 706 2.46 -24.03 -26.96
C ALA A 706 1.24 -24.91 -26.64
N SER A 707 0.03 -24.38 -26.80
CA SER A 707 -1.23 -25.04 -26.39
C SER A 707 -1.95 -25.77 -27.54
N GLY A 708 -1.74 -25.35 -28.78
CA GLY A 708 -2.50 -25.79 -29.94
C GLY A 708 -3.91 -25.19 -30.06
N ASP A 709 -4.30 -24.26 -29.18
CA ASP A 709 -5.63 -23.62 -29.20
C ASP A 709 -5.69 -22.48 -30.23
N GLU A 710 -5.67 -22.82 -31.52
CA GLU A 710 -5.83 -21.84 -32.61
C GLU A 710 -7.22 -21.16 -32.60
N ALA A 711 -8.23 -21.81 -32.02
CA ALA A 711 -9.60 -21.29 -31.97
C ALA A 711 -9.72 -20.01 -31.12
N VAL A 712 -8.78 -19.77 -30.18
CA VAL A 712 -8.73 -18.52 -29.41
C VAL A 712 -8.65 -17.27 -30.29
N LEU A 713 -8.06 -17.39 -31.49
CA LEU A 713 -7.91 -16.28 -32.44
C LEU A 713 -9.26 -15.75 -32.96
N ASP A 714 -10.30 -16.57 -32.91
CA ASP A 714 -11.66 -16.26 -33.39
C ASP A 714 -12.58 -15.72 -32.29
N GLU A 715 -12.14 -15.75 -31.03
CA GLU A 715 -12.91 -15.22 -29.89
C GLU A 715 -13.10 -13.71 -30.01
N ILE A 716 -14.31 -13.23 -29.74
CA ILE A 716 -14.68 -11.82 -29.89
C ILE A 716 -14.48 -11.07 -28.58
N ALA A 717 -13.77 -9.94 -28.64
CA ALA A 717 -13.62 -9.00 -27.54
C ALA A 717 -14.02 -7.58 -27.98
N PRO A 718 -14.64 -6.77 -27.09
CA PRO A 718 -14.99 -5.39 -27.38
C PRO A 718 -13.76 -4.47 -27.40
N PHE A 719 -13.86 -3.36 -28.13
CA PHE A 719 -12.93 -2.24 -27.96
C PHE A 719 -13.42 -1.27 -26.88
N LEU A 720 -12.53 -0.40 -26.42
CA LEU A 720 -12.84 0.73 -25.56
C LEU A 720 -13.06 2.01 -26.39
N ASP A 721 -13.97 2.86 -25.91
CA ASP A 721 -14.12 4.25 -26.33
C ASP A 721 -13.65 5.17 -25.19
N GLY A 722 -12.83 6.16 -25.53
CA GLY A 722 -12.25 7.06 -24.55
C GLY A 722 -11.47 8.18 -25.20
N ARG A 723 -11.23 9.24 -24.43
CA ARG A 723 -10.50 10.41 -24.94
C ARG A 723 -9.12 10.00 -25.45
N SER A 724 -8.77 10.49 -26.63
CA SER A 724 -7.38 10.47 -27.11
C SER A 724 -6.49 11.36 -26.24
N LEU A 725 -5.21 11.00 -26.14
CA LEU A 725 -4.19 11.84 -25.51
C LEU A 725 -3.91 13.07 -26.39
N ARG A 726 -3.92 14.26 -25.79
CA ARG A 726 -3.61 15.52 -26.49
C ARG A 726 -2.12 15.58 -26.87
N PRO A 727 -1.72 16.43 -27.84
CA PRO A 727 -0.31 16.70 -28.08
C PRO A 727 0.39 17.18 -26.80
N GLY A 728 1.54 16.56 -26.45
CA GLY A 728 2.29 16.85 -25.22
C GLY A 728 1.73 16.22 -23.93
N GLU A 729 0.60 15.50 -24.00
CA GLU A 729 0.08 14.71 -22.86
C GLU A 729 0.74 13.33 -22.85
N HIS A 730 1.40 12.98 -21.75
CA HIS A 730 2.07 11.68 -21.57
C HIS A 730 1.09 10.56 -21.25
N ASP A 731 0.15 10.85 -20.35
CA ASP A 731 -0.80 9.88 -19.83
C ASP A 731 -2.14 10.51 -19.45
N ALA A 732 -3.16 9.66 -19.32
CA ALA A 732 -4.49 10.04 -18.88
C ALA A 732 -5.12 8.93 -18.04
N PHE A 733 -5.40 9.20 -16.76
CA PHE A 733 -6.20 8.32 -15.91
C PHE A 733 -7.69 8.65 -16.01
N PHE A 734 -8.50 7.69 -16.45
CA PHE A 734 -9.96 7.83 -16.56
C PHE A 734 -10.67 6.46 -16.66
N GLN A 735 -12.00 6.47 -16.55
CA GLN A 735 -12.83 5.32 -16.88
C GLN A 735 -13.27 5.41 -18.35
N PRO A 736 -12.82 4.53 -19.24
CA PRO A 736 -13.30 4.49 -20.62
C PRO A 736 -14.71 3.89 -20.69
N GLY A 737 -15.43 4.22 -21.75
CA GLY A 737 -16.64 3.52 -22.18
C GLY A 737 -16.31 2.28 -22.99
N LEU A 738 -17.33 1.46 -23.27
CA LEU A 738 -17.25 0.42 -24.29
C LEU A 738 -17.56 1.02 -25.65
N ALA A 739 -16.77 0.68 -26.67
CA ALA A 739 -17.08 1.06 -28.03
C ALA A 739 -18.24 0.20 -28.59
N ASP A 740 -18.92 0.71 -29.62
CA ASP A 740 -19.95 -0.05 -30.34
C ASP A 740 -19.37 -1.17 -31.22
N THR A 741 -18.04 -1.20 -31.38
CA THR A 741 -17.33 -2.17 -32.19
C THR A 741 -16.68 -3.26 -31.33
N SER A 742 -16.60 -4.46 -31.90
CA SER A 742 -15.92 -5.61 -31.34
C SER A 742 -15.24 -6.37 -32.47
N ALA A 743 -14.19 -7.10 -32.17
CA ALA A 743 -13.48 -7.89 -33.17
C ALA A 743 -12.87 -9.15 -32.56
N SER A 744 -12.42 -10.06 -33.43
CA SER A 744 -11.73 -11.27 -33.00
C SER A 744 -10.38 -10.94 -32.35
N LEU A 745 -9.89 -11.82 -31.48
CA LEU A 745 -8.58 -11.68 -30.86
C LEU A 745 -7.47 -11.51 -31.91
N PHE A 746 -7.59 -12.18 -33.05
CA PHE A 746 -6.70 -11.97 -34.20
C PHE A 746 -6.69 -10.51 -34.67
N GLU A 747 -7.86 -9.88 -34.80
CA GLU A 747 -7.95 -8.48 -35.24
C GLU A 747 -7.37 -7.52 -34.21
N HIS A 748 -7.58 -7.77 -32.90
CA HIS A 748 -6.96 -6.99 -31.82
C HIS A 748 -5.42 -7.02 -31.92
N CYS A 749 -4.85 -8.21 -32.13
CA CYS A 749 -3.41 -8.39 -32.38
C CYS A 749 -2.97 -7.65 -33.65
N ALA A 750 -3.72 -7.81 -34.75
CA ALA A 750 -3.42 -7.21 -36.03
C ALA A 750 -3.39 -5.68 -35.98
N ARG A 751 -4.32 -5.05 -35.24
CA ARG A 751 -4.36 -3.59 -35.06
C ARG A 751 -3.18 -3.07 -34.26
N GLY A 752 -2.77 -3.77 -33.21
CA GLY A 752 -1.57 -3.43 -32.43
C GLY A 752 -0.32 -3.42 -33.32
N LEU A 753 -0.13 -4.50 -34.11
CA LEU A 753 0.98 -4.59 -35.06
C LEU A 753 0.92 -3.51 -36.14
N ASP A 754 -0.25 -3.29 -36.75
CA ASP A 754 -0.47 -2.26 -37.77
C ASP A 754 -0.13 -0.85 -37.23
N GLN A 755 -0.48 -0.58 -35.97
CA GLN A 755 -0.16 0.68 -35.32
C GLN A 755 1.34 0.82 -35.03
N CYS A 756 2.01 -0.25 -34.58
CA CYS A 756 3.46 -0.24 -34.39
C CYS A 756 4.21 0.05 -35.70
N LEU A 757 3.75 -0.54 -36.82
CA LEU A 757 4.28 -0.27 -38.16
C LEU A 757 4.13 1.20 -38.57
N ALA A 758 2.96 1.79 -38.29
CA ALA A 758 2.69 3.20 -38.59
C ALA A 758 3.55 4.15 -37.75
N LEU A 759 3.97 3.72 -36.56
CA LEU A 759 4.83 4.45 -35.63
C LEU A 759 6.30 4.08 -35.84
N THR A 760 6.81 4.28 -37.05
CA THR A 760 8.22 4.09 -37.40
C THR A 760 8.87 5.45 -37.64
N GLY A 761 10.06 5.67 -37.07
CA GLY A 761 10.80 6.93 -37.21
C GLY A 761 11.65 7.00 -38.49
N GLU A 762 12.48 8.03 -38.56
CA GLU A 762 13.26 8.35 -39.76
C GLU A 762 14.38 7.33 -40.04
N LEU A 763 14.91 6.66 -39.01
CA LEU A 763 15.92 5.61 -39.17
C LEU A 763 15.33 4.26 -39.58
N GLY A 764 14.00 4.14 -39.65
CA GLY A 764 13.30 2.90 -39.95
C GLY A 764 13.07 2.00 -38.73
N LEU A 765 13.18 2.56 -37.52
CA LEU A 765 13.00 1.84 -36.26
C LEU A 765 11.65 2.24 -35.60
N PRO A 766 11.05 1.39 -34.76
CA PRO A 766 9.82 1.76 -34.04
C PRO A 766 10.04 2.97 -33.12
N LEU A 767 9.10 3.92 -33.10
CA LEU A 767 9.13 5.07 -32.21
C LEU A 767 8.99 4.62 -30.75
N ILE A 768 9.84 5.14 -29.87
CA ILE A 768 9.82 4.80 -28.44
C ILE A 768 8.68 5.53 -27.69
N GLY A 769 8.26 6.71 -28.15
CA GLY A 769 7.25 7.51 -27.45
C GLY A 769 7.68 7.88 -26.03
N THR A 770 6.77 7.75 -25.07
CA THR A 770 7.06 8.04 -23.64
C THR A 770 7.55 6.82 -22.88
N GLY A 771 8.17 5.85 -23.57
CA GLY A 771 8.71 4.63 -22.99
C GLY A 771 8.46 3.41 -23.88
N ASP A 772 9.34 2.44 -23.78
CA ASP A 772 9.08 1.06 -24.22
C ASP A 772 8.99 0.18 -22.96
N TRP A 773 9.54 -1.05 -22.96
CA TRP A 773 9.53 -1.89 -21.76
C TRP A 773 10.22 -1.23 -20.55
N ASN A 774 11.17 -0.31 -20.77
CA ASN A 774 11.73 0.49 -19.68
C ASN A 774 10.91 1.77 -19.47
N ASP A 775 9.98 1.72 -18.51
CA ASP A 775 9.11 2.85 -18.14
C ASP A 775 9.91 4.10 -17.67
N GLY A 776 11.17 3.91 -17.22
CA GLY A 776 12.06 5.00 -16.80
C GLY A 776 12.63 5.84 -17.94
N MET A 777 12.56 5.37 -19.19
CA MET A 777 13.01 6.08 -20.39
C MET A 777 11.93 7.01 -20.97
N ASN A 778 11.09 7.58 -20.11
CA ASN A 778 9.88 8.32 -20.49
C ASN A 778 10.10 9.68 -21.18
N ARG A 779 11.34 10.16 -21.21
CA ARG A 779 11.75 11.42 -21.86
C ARG A 779 12.58 11.22 -23.13
N VAL A 780 12.85 9.97 -23.52
CA VAL A 780 13.70 9.69 -24.68
C VAL A 780 13.02 10.11 -25.99
N GLY A 781 11.71 9.81 -26.13
CA GLY A 781 10.93 10.12 -27.31
C GLY A 781 9.65 10.91 -27.03
N GLU A 782 9.63 11.76 -26.01
CA GLU A 782 8.41 12.47 -25.56
C GLU A 782 7.83 13.43 -26.63
N ALA A 783 8.67 13.92 -27.55
CA ALA A 783 8.24 14.70 -28.72
C ALA A 783 7.86 13.83 -29.94
N GLY A 784 7.89 12.50 -29.81
CA GLY A 784 7.42 11.56 -30.83
C GLY A 784 8.39 11.33 -31.99
N ARG A 785 9.70 11.48 -31.76
CA ARG A 785 10.75 11.28 -32.78
C ARG A 785 11.79 10.24 -32.38
N GLY A 786 12.02 10.04 -31.08
CA GLY A 786 12.95 9.02 -30.60
C GLY A 786 12.53 7.60 -31.02
N GLU A 787 13.52 6.76 -31.34
CA GLU A 787 13.32 5.40 -31.87
C GLU A 787 13.96 4.34 -30.97
N SER A 788 13.34 3.17 -30.83
CA SER A 788 13.78 2.07 -29.95
C SER A 788 14.31 0.86 -30.74
N VAL A 789 15.58 0.50 -30.48
CA VAL A 789 16.21 -0.70 -31.05
C VAL A 789 15.64 -1.97 -30.43
N TRP A 790 15.40 -1.94 -29.12
CA TRP A 790 14.80 -3.09 -28.40
C TRP A 790 13.40 -3.41 -28.92
N LEU A 791 12.54 -2.40 -29.11
CA LEU A 791 11.20 -2.61 -29.66
C LEU A 791 11.26 -3.16 -31.09
N GLY A 792 12.26 -2.76 -31.87
CA GLY A 792 12.54 -3.34 -33.18
C GLY A 792 12.79 -4.85 -33.12
N TRP A 793 13.62 -5.33 -32.18
CA TRP A 793 13.84 -6.77 -31.98
C TRP A 793 12.58 -7.52 -31.53
N LEU A 794 11.81 -6.94 -30.59
CA LEU A 794 10.54 -7.52 -30.15
C LEU A 794 9.55 -7.63 -31.33
N LEU A 795 9.44 -6.59 -32.16
CA LEU A 795 8.57 -6.58 -33.34
C LEU A 795 8.98 -7.67 -34.34
N ILE A 796 10.27 -7.78 -34.67
CA ILE A 796 10.77 -8.81 -35.58
C ILE A 796 10.39 -10.21 -35.09
N ARG A 797 10.65 -10.50 -33.81
CA ARG A 797 10.31 -11.80 -33.23
C ARG A 797 8.81 -12.06 -33.22
N THR A 798 8.02 -11.03 -32.95
CA THR A 798 6.56 -11.15 -32.92
C THR A 798 6.00 -11.44 -34.31
N VAL A 799 6.51 -10.77 -35.35
CA VAL A 799 6.12 -11.03 -36.74
C VAL A 799 6.49 -12.44 -37.18
N ASP A 800 7.70 -12.91 -36.83
CA ASP A 800 8.14 -14.29 -37.13
C ASP A 800 7.17 -15.35 -36.56
N LEU A 801 6.69 -15.14 -35.32
CA LEU A 801 5.77 -16.06 -34.67
C LEU A 801 4.31 -15.89 -35.11
N PHE A 802 3.84 -14.67 -35.34
CA PHE A 802 2.42 -14.37 -35.55
C PHE A 802 2.01 -14.34 -37.03
N ALA A 803 2.88 -13.93 -37.94
CA ALA A 803 2.55 -13.88 -39.38
C ALA A 803 2.14 -15.25 -39.98
N PRO A 804 2.72 -16.40 -39.57
CA PRO A 804 2.21 -17.71 -39.99
C PRO A 804 0.75 -17.95 -39.64
N LEU A 805 0.30 -17.47 -38.47
CA LEU A 805 -1.11 -17.57 -38.04
C LEU A 805 -2.04 -16.69 -38.88
N ALA A 806 -1.48 -15.67 -39.55
CA ALA A 806 -2.20 -14.77 -40.43
C ALA A 806 -2.24 -15.23 -41.89
N ASP A 807 -1.40 -16.18 -42.33
CA ASP A 807 -1.30 -16.53 -43.76
C ASP A 807 -2.62 -17.06 -44.36
N SER A 808 -3.39 -17.81 -43.57
CA SER A 808 -4.71 -18.32 -43.97
C SER A 808 -5.84 -17.33 -43.72
N ARG A 809 -5.63 -16.32 -42.86
CA ARG A 809 -6.66 -15.39 -42.37
C ARG A 809 -6.62 -14.03 -43.09
N ASP A 810 -5.44 -13.44 -43.19
CA ASP A 810 -5.15 -12.20 -43.90
C ASP A 810 -3.72 -12.22 -44.50
N PRO A 811 -3.54 -12.87 -45.66
CA PRO A 811 -2.23 -12.99 -46.30
C PRO A 811 -1.62 -11.65 -46.71
N LYS A 812 -2.44 -10.59 -46.88
CA LYS A 812 -1.95 -9.26 -47.25
C LYS A 812 -1.27 -8.58 -46.06
N ARG A 813 -1.91 -8.59 -44.88
CA ARG A 813 -1.28 -8.10 -43.66
C ARG A 813 -0.03 -8.91 -43.31
N ALA A 814 -0.10 -10.24 -43.40
CA ALA A 814 1.04 -11.11 -43.16
C ALA A 814 2.25 -10.75 -44.04
N ALA A 815 2.05 -10.53 -45.35
CA ALA A 815 3.10 -10.10 -46.26
C ALA A 815 3.64 -8.70 -45.92
N ARG A 816 2.77 -7.75 -45.56
CA ARG A 816 3.17 -6.40 -45.16
C ARG A 816 4.01 -6.41 -43.87
N TRP A 817 3.61 -7.17 -42.87
CA TRP A 817 4.35 -7.30 -41.61
C TRP A 817 5.73 -7.90 -41.84
N ARG A 818 5.85 -8.97 -42.64
CA ARG A 818 7.16 -9.56 -42.99
C ARG A 818 8.05 -8.59 -43.75
N ALA A 819 7.51 -7.85 -44.72
CA ALA A 819 8.28 -6.84 -45.45
C ALA A 819 8.78 -5.72 -44.53
N HIS A 820 7.94 -5.24 -43.61
CA HIS A 820 8.35 -4.23 -42.64
C HIS A 820 9.37 -4.77 -41.63
N SER A 821 9.18 -5.98 -41.10
CA SER A 821 10.13 -6.63 -40.21
C SER A 821 11.51 -6.79 -40.86
N ALA A 822 11.58 -7.09 -42.15
CA ALA A 822 12.84 -7.13 -42.89
C ALA A 822 13.51 -5.75 -42.99
N ALA A 823 12.73 -4.68 -43.22
CA ALA A 823 13.24 -3.31 -43.24
C ALA A 823 13.74 -2.84 -41.86
N VAL A 824 13.04 -3.20 -40.77
CA VAL A 824 13.48 -2.91 -39.39
C VAL A 824 14.78 -3.65 -39.09
N LEU A 825 14.92 -4.92 -39.49
CA LEU A 825 16.17 -5.66 -39.32
C LEU A 825 17.33 -4.98 -40.05
N GLU A 826 17.12 -4.58 -41.30
CA GLU A 826 18.12 -3.83 -42.08
C GLU A 826 18.51 -2.51 -41.39
N ALA A 827 17.54 -1.77 -40.86
CA ALA A 827 17.77 -0.54 -40.11
C ALA A 827 18.58 -0.77 -38.84
N ILE A 828 18.27 -1.81 -38.05
CA ILE A 828 19.03 -2.14 -36.83
C ILE A 828 20.48 -2.48 -37.20
N GLU A 829 20.67 -3.37 -38.16
CA GLU A 829 22.01 -3.83 -38.54
C GLU A 829 22.86 -2.73 -39.21
N SER A 830 22.22 -1.77 -39.88
CA SER A 830 22.90 -0.65 -40.55
C SER A 830 23.18 0.53 -39.63
N HIS A 831 22.26 0.87 -38.73
CA HIS A 831 22.29 2.10 -37.95
C HIS A 831 22.58 1.89 -36.46
N ALA A 832 22.16 0.78 -35.87
CA ALA A 832 22.23 0.58 -34.42
C ALA A 832 23.50 -0.15 -33.96
N TRP A 833 24.29 -0.75 -34.85
CA TRP A 833 25.56 -1.38 -34.43
C TRP A 833 26.62 -0.33 -34.05
N ASP A 834 27.12 -0.40 -32.82
CA ASP A 834 28.07 0.57 -32.26
C ASP A 834 29.55 0.14 -32.35
N GLY A 835 29.78 -1.10 -32.78
CA GLY A 835 31.10 -1.71 -32.95
C GLY A 835 31.29 -2.97 -32.10
N GLU A 836 30.77 -2.99 -30.88
CA GLU A 836 30.83 -4.13 -29.96
C GLU A 836 29.47 -4.55 -29.39
N TRP A 837 28.44 -3.70 -29.49
CA TRP A 837 27.07 -3.94 -29.05
C TRP A 837 26.09 -3.11 -29.89
N TYR A 838 24.79 -3.36 -29.74
CA TYR A 838 23.73 -2.56 -30.34
C TYR A 838 23.38 -1.37 -29.45
N ARG A 839 23.22 -0.18 -30.05
CA ARG A 839 22.71 1.02 -29.40
C ARG A 839 21.30 0.79 -28.86
N ARG A 840 20.89 1.59 -27.89
CA ARG A 840 19.64 1.39 -27.16
C ARG A 840 18.43 2.04 -27.83
N ALA A 841 18.56 3.32 -28.15
CA ALA A 841 17.51 4.16 -28.70
C ALA A 841 18.10 5.46 -29.26
N THR A 842 17.29 6.27 -29.93
CA THR A 842 17.59 7.68 -30.22
C THR A 842 16.71 8.60 -29.39
N PHE A 843 17.25 9.76 -28.99
CA PHE A 843 16.47 10.88 -28.47
C PHE A 843 15.71 11.58 -29.59
N ASP A 844 14.75 12.45 -29.24
CA ASP A 844 13.99 13.24 -30.21
C ASP A 844 14.82 14.18 -31.10
N ASP A 845 16.06 14.50 -30.70
CA ASP A 845 17.02 15.29 -31.48
C ASP A 845 17.93 14.44 -32.40
N GLY A 846 17.74 13.12 -32.39
CA GLY A 846 18.52 12.16 -33.17
C GLY A 846 19.80 11.67 -32.47
N THR A 847 20.14 12.17 -31.28
CA THR A 847 21.30 11.70 -30.53
C THR A 847 21.11 10.25 -30.08
N TRP A 848 22.15 9.43 -30.19
CA TRP A 848 22.09 8.02 -29.76
C TRP A 848 22.25 7.85 -28.24
N LEU A 849 21.41 6.99 -27.67
CA LEU A 849 21.50 6.43 -26.32
C LEU A 849 22.09 5.01 -26.37
N GLY A 850 22.85 4.59 -25.36
CA GLY A 850 23.48 3.27 -25.37
C GLY A 850 24.67 3.18 -26.32
N SER A 851 25.42 4.27 -26.46
CA SER A 851 26.61 4.35 -27.32
C SER A 851 27.89 4.38 -26.50
N LYS A 852 29.00 3.87 -27.06
CA LYS A 852 30.36 4.01 -26.53
C LYS A 852 30.78 5.47 -26.36
N ASP A 853 30.16 6.36 -27.13
CA ASP A 853 30.40 7.81 -27.09
C ASP A 853 29.52 8.52 -26.05
N SER A 854 28.56 7.81 -25.44
CA SER A 854 27.75 8.34 -24.34
C SER A 854 28.59 8.49 -23.06
N GLU A 855 28.37 9.55 -22.30
CA GLU A 855 29.03 9.77 -21.00
C GLU A 855 28.57 8.74 -19.95
N GLU A 856 27.26 8.47 -19.92
CA GLU A 856 26.62 7.48 -19.05
C GLU A 856 25.69 6.58 -19.87
N CYS A 857 25.22 5.47 -19.29
CA CYS A 857 24.34 4.50 -19.96
C CYS A 857 24.91 4.07 -21.33
N GLN A 858 26.19 3.71 -21.38
CA GLN A 858 26.90 3.34 -22.61
C GLN A 858 26.39 2.05 -23.26
N ILE A 859 25.85 1.14 -22.45
CA ILE A 859 25.29 -0.14 -22.91
C ILE A 859 24.09 -0.47 -22.03
N ASP A 860 23.07 -1.06 -22.65
CA ASP A 860 21.85 -1.51 -21.97
C ASP A 860 21.56 -2.97 -22.36
N SER A 861 21.22 -3.81 -21.38
CA SER A 861 21.17 -5.27 -21.54
C SER A 861 20.05 -5.74 -22.47
N ILE A 862 18.89 -5.07 -22.45
CA ILE A 862 17.69 -5.58 -23.11
C ILE A 862 17.83 -5.58 -24.64
N ALA A 863 18.45 -4.54 -25.23
CA ALA A 863 18.68 -4.51 -26.68
C ALA A 863 19.62 -5.65 -27.14
N GLN A 864 20.59 -6.03 -26.30
CA GLN A 864 21.55 -7.09 -26.62
C GLN A 864 20.91 -8.47 -26.47
N SER A 865 20.21 -8.67 -25.35
CA SER A 865 19.51 -9.92 -25.06
C SER A 865 18.47 -10.23 -26.14
N TRP A 866 17.73 -9.21 -26.60
CA TRP A 866 16.73 -9.37 -27.64
C TRP A 866 17.28 -9.53 -29.06
N ALA A 867 18.51 -9.09 -29.35
CA ALA A 867 19.19 -9.48 -30.58
C ALA A 867 19.36 -11.01 -30.67
N VAL A 868 19.59 -11.69 -29.53
CA VAL A 868 19.63 -13.15 -29.43
C VAL A 868 18.24 -13.76 -29.40
N LEU A 869 17.35 -13.29 -28.51
CA LEU A 869 16.01 -13.86 -28.30
C LEU A 869 15.11 -13.73 -29.54
N SER A 870 15.34 -12.73 -30.38
CA SER A 870 14.62 -12.58 -31.65
C SER A 870 15.01 -13.62 -32.70
N GLY A 871 16.19 -14.24 -32.57
CA GLY A 871 16.74 -15.14 -33.59
C GLY A 871 17.14 -14.46 -34.91
N ALA A 872 17.04 -13.13 -34.99
CA ALA A 872 17.24 -12.38 -36.23
C ALA A 872 18.54 -11.56 -36.26
N GLY A 873 19.14 -11.25 -35.10
CA GLY A 873 20.40 -10.51 -35.07
C GLY A 873 21.56 -11.29 -35.68
N ASP A 874 22.52 -10.59 -36.29
CA ASP A 874 23.72 -11.24 -36.83
C ASP A 874 24.41 -12.08 -35.73
N PRO A 875 24.62 -13.40 -35.92
CA PRO A 875 25.10 -14.27 -34.85
C PRO A 875 26.46 -13.86 -34.28
N SER A 876 27.34 -13.29 -35.11
CA SER A 876 28.67 -12.84 -34.67
C SER A 876 28.58 -11.57 -33.82
N ARG A 877 27.73 -10.61 -34.24
CA ARG A 877 27.46 -9.38 -33.50
C ARG A 877 26.71 -9.66 -32.21
N ALA A 878 25.71 -10.54 -32.23
CA ALA A 878 24.95 -10.93 -31.04
C ALA A 878 25.85 -11.61 -29.99
N ALA A 879 26.74 -12.52 -30.40
CA ALA A 879 27.73 -13.11 -29.52
C ALA A 879 28.69 -12.06 -28.94
N MET A 880 29.16 -11.12 -29.76
CA MET A 880 30.01 -10.02 -29.33
C MET A 880 29.31 -9.09 -28.32
N ALA A 881 28.04 -8.76 -28.59
CA ALA A 881 27.20 -7.93 -27.72
C ALA A 881 26.98 -8.61 -26.36
N MET A 882 26.69 -9.90 -26.32
CA MET A 882 26.57 -10.65 -25.06
C MET A 882 27.90 -10.74 -24.30
N GLY A 883 29.03 -10.84 -25.00
CA GLY A 883 30.35 -10.71 -24.38
C GLY A 883 30.57 -9.31 -23.77
N SER A 884 30.03 -8.26 -24.39
CA SER A 884 30.06 -6.90 -23.84
C SER A 884 29.15 -6.75 -22.62
N VAL A 885 27.97 -7.38 -22.61
CA VAL A 885 27.09 -7.48 -21.44
C VAL A 885 27.82 -8.14 -20.28
N GLU A 886 28.47 -9.29 -20.51
CA GLU A 886 29.26 -9.97 -19.48
C GLU A 886 30.38 -9.07 -18.91
N ARG A 887 31.13 -8.38 -19.77
CA ARG A 887 32.24 -7.51 -19.33
C ARG A 887 31.79 -6.25 -18.61
N ARG A 888 30.65 -5.66 -18.99
CA ARG A 888 30.26 -4.30 -18.56
C ARG A 888 29.10 -4.28 -17.57
N LEU A 889 28.20 -5.25 -17.64
CA LEU A 889 26.96 -5.30 -16.87
C LEU A 889 26.92 -6.45 -15.85
N ILE A 890 27.79 -7.45 -15.97
CA ILE A 890 27.83 -8.56 -15.00
C ILE A 890 29.00 -8.36 -14.02
N ARG A 891 28.69 -8.41 -12.73
CA ARG A 891 29.67 -8.46 -11.64
C ARG A 891 29.54 -9.81 -10.93
N PRO A 892 30.41 -10.80 -11.25
CA PRO A 892 30.34 -12.13 -10.66
C PRO A 892 30.45 -12.15 -9.13
N ASP A 893 31.15 -11.17 -8.56
CA ASP A 893 31.21 -10.90 -7.12
C ASP A 893 30.70 -9.46 -6.90
N PRO A 894 29.55 -9.24 -6.25
CA PRO A 894 28.78 -10.20 -5.43
C PRO A 894 27.60 -10.90 -6.16
N GLY A 895 27.71 -11.13 -7.48
CA GLY A 895 26.67 -11.82 -8.26
C GLY A 895 25.56 -10.89 -8.77
N ILE A 896 25.94 -9.69 -9.23
CA ILE A 896 25.02 -8.62 -9.66
C ILE A 896 25.00 -8.52 -11.19
N ALA A 897 23.81 -8.46 -11.76
CA ALA A 897 23.58 -7.88 -13.09
C ALA A 897 23.16 -6.41 -12.90
N LEU A 898 23.87 -5.49 -13.54
CA LEU A 898 23.72 -4.04 -13.42
C LEU A 898 22.64 -3.48 -14.35
#